data_AF-A0A8S1VP01-F1
#
_entry.id   AF-A0A8S1VP01-F1
#
_cell.length_a   1.000
_cell.length_b   1.000
_cell.length_c   1.000
_cell.angle_alpha   90.00
_cell.angle_beta   90.00
_cell.angle_gamma   90.00
#
_symmetry.space_group_name_H-M   'P 1'
#
loop_
_entity.id
_entity.type
_entity.pdbx_description
1 polymer ?
#
loop_
_entity_poly.entity_id
_entity_poly.type
_entity_poly.pdbx_seq_one_letter_code
_entity_poly.pdbx_strand_id
1 'polypeptide(L)'
;MRKKVSTLQDYEECKQQLLLDYLSTLEEKDKEKLLEKLESINIRNLIDVYSHYKEKPNENRELNPIKNVLRVASTPKDTLQQYQKLGEKLISEGKVCVAMMAGGQGTRLGFNKAKGMYDIGLPSHKTLFQIFCERILSLQNTIQSKIGQCLPIQFFIMTSDVNHEETTQFFIENNYFNLQSDQITFFQQDSLPILSINGEIMLSDSTAILEGPDGNGGIFSSLYNQGYLDYMKCLGIKYIHICPVDNALCKLCDPIWIGYVESKNLTICSKFVKKAHAEEKVGIHALINEKPCVIEYSEMTQEDLHKKNQQGELIYDAGGIAQMICTVEFAHKIIEDPQTSNKLAANYHVAQKKYDYYDINQKQIVKPDQTNALKFELFFFDCFPLCPKEQFGLIEVKREDEFAPVKNAPGDKSDTPETAKKLYLDRDQKWLKHYGLQFQQQVEISAKITYFGEGLENILPKYLGNKQNPLIITNDRQSAPKSPQLVKQPQPKQQPLQQPQQQQQQQQQPKQPQKQIQQTAVPNQQIYPQVIYSSLINSAHPTVLQPNYYPYQSTPQNSKNILVQENPIHQSQVLNPRYSIQHQTQSQQQLRQIKANAFPTQGMAVATPKLINPQTRYQPIMYSQNLLNQKQSIVQPVQINSSLSPQRVTSYFKQRAVTVQRPTMFGQQRPLIISAQQYVPIATIKK
;
A
#
# COMPACT_ATOMS: atom_id res chain seq x y z
N MET A 1 1.78 -24.00 -2.70
CA MET A 1 2.71 -24.34 -1.60
C MET A 1 3.26 -23.04 -1.06
N ARG A 2 3.20 -22.80 0.26
CA ARG A 2 3.96 -21.70 0.87
C ARG A 2 5.46 -22.05 0.81
N LYS A 3 6.32 -21.03 0.69
CA LYS A 3 7.77 -21.21 0.74
C LYS A 3 8.15 -21.62 2.17
N LYS A 4 9.00 -22.64 2.34
CA LYS A 4 9.63 -22.89 3.64
C LYS A 4 10.67 -21.80 3.89
N VAL A 5 10.55 -21.08 4.99
CA VAL A 5 11.35 -19.88 5.35
C VAL A 5 12.22 -20.12 6.59
N SER A 6 11.86 -21.07 7.45
CA SER A 6 12.66 -21.45 8.62
C SER A 6 12.54 -22.94 8.92
N THR A 7 13.53 -23.45 9.65
CA THR A 7 13.72 -24.85 10.07
C THR A 7 13.59 -24.95 11.59
N LEU A 8 13.42 -26.16 12.13
CA LEU A 8 13.35 -26.34 13.59
C LEU A 8 14.63 -25.89 14.33
N GLN A 9 15.80 -25.92 13.68
CA GLN A 9 17.03 -25.37 14.25
C GLN A 9 16.96 -23.84 14.41
N ASP A 10 16.31 -23.12 13.47
CA ASP A 10 16.10 -21.68 13.61
C ASP A 10 15.24 -21.37 14.84
N TYR A 11 14.27 -22.21 15.17
CA TYR A 11 13.43 -22.08 16.37
C TYR A 11 14.21 -22.36 17.67
N GLU A 12 15.17 -23.30 17.65
CA GLU A 12 16.07 -23.59 18.77
C GLU A 12 17.04 -22.42 19.01
N GLU A 13 17.69 -21.92 17.95
CA GLU A 13 18.51 -20.69 17.99
C GLU A 13 17.71 -19.47 18.48
N CYS A 14 16.44 -19.38 18.09
CA CYS A 14 15.47 -18.37 18.54
C CYS A 14 14.80 -18.67 19.89
N LYS A 15 15.31 -19.65 20.66
CA LYS A 15 14.95 -19.99 22.04
C LYS A 15 13.48 -20.41 22.26
N GLN A 16 12.81 -20.93 21.24
CA GLN A 16 11.41 -21.36 21.29
C GLN A 16 11.23 -22.78 21.88
N GLN A 17 12.05 -23.16 22.87
CA GLN A 17 12.18 -24.57 23.31
C GLN A 17 10.85 -25.19 23.76
N LEU A 18 10.02 -24.47 24.52
CA LEU A 18 8.73 -24.96 25.00
C LEU A 18 7.80 -25.40 23.84
N LEU A 19 7.90 -24.74 22.68
CA LEU A 19 7.14 -25.08 21.49
C LEU A 19 7.71 -26.31 20.75
N LEU A 20 9.04 -26.46 20.75
CA LEU A 20 9.74 -27.64 20.21
C LEU A 20 9.47 -28.90 21.05
N ASP A 21 9.54 -28.77 22.37
CA ASP A 21 9.19 -29.83 23.32
C ASP A 21 7.71 -30.22 23.13
N TYR A 22 6.81 -29.24 23.03
CA TYR A 22 5.38 -29.48 22.82
C TYR A 22 5.07 -30.20 21.49
N LEU A 23 5.74 -29.82 20.39
CA LEU A 23 5.65 -30.52 19.10
C LEU A 23 5.95 -32.03 19.20
N SER A 24 6.86 -32.43 20.10
CA SER A 24 7.17 -33.84 20.34
C SER A 24 6.07 -34.61 21.08
N THR A 25 5.10 -33.91 21.67
CA THR A 25 3.97 -34.48 22.42
C THR A 25 2.65 -34.54 21.62
N LEU A 26 2.66 -34.04 20.38
CA LEU A 26 1.50 -34.05 19.49
C LEU A 26 1.46 -35.35 18.66
N GLU A 27 0.24 -35.83 18.41
CA GLU A 27 -0.04 -36.86 17.40
C GLU A 27 0.46 -36.40 16.02
N GLU A 28 1.02 -37.30 15.21
CA GLU A 28 1.77 -36.95 13.98
C GLU A 28 0.99 -36.02 13.03
N LYS A 29 -0.33 -36.21 12.88
CA LYS A 29 -1.20 -35.35 12.05
C LYS A 29 -1.26 -33.89 12.56
N ASP A 30 -1.33 -33.70 13.86
CA ASP A 30 -1.46 -32.37 14.48
C ASP A 30 -0.09 -31.68 14.58
N LYS A 31 0.96 -32.49 14.76
CA LYS A 31 2.37 -32.12 14.63
C LYS A 31 2.72 -31.67 13.20
N GLU A 32 2.30 -32.40 12.17
CA GLU A 32 2.44 -32.02 10.75
C GLU A 32 1.76 -30.67 10.46
N LYS A 33 0.51 -30.48 10.92
CA LYS A 33 -0.24 -29.22 10.78
C LYS A 33 0.51 -28.03 11.39
N LEU A 34 1.00 -28.17 12.63
CA LEU A 34 1.72 -27.10 13.31
C LEU A 34 3.10 -26.86 12.69
N LEU A 35 3.78 -27.92 12.23
CA LEU A 35 5.08 -27.86 11.55
C LEU A 35 4.99 -27.10 10.21
N GLU A 36 4.00 -27.39 9.35
CA GLU A 36 3.82 -26.66 8.09
C GLU A 36 3.66 -25.15 8.35
N LYS A 37 2.92 -24.78 9.40
CA LYS A 37 2.74 -23.38 9.78
C LYS A 37 4.05 -22.75 10.27
N LEU A 38 4.83 -23.44 11.11
CA LEU A 38 6.12 -22.94 11.61
C LEU A 38 7.15 -22.79 10.49
N GLU A 39 7.25 -23.77 9.59
CA GLU A 39 8.14 -23.68 8.41
C GLU A 39 7.78 -22.50 7.49
N SER A 40 6.55 -21.99 7.52
CA SER A 40 6.12 -20.82 6.74
C SER A 40 6.47 -19.46 7.36
N ILE A 41 6.90 -19.42 8.63
CA ILE A 41 7.24 -18.20 9.36
C ILE A 41 8.74 -17.90 9.25
N ASN A 42 9.11 -16.62 9.13
CA ASN A 42 10.50 -16.17 9.30
C ASN A 42 10.79 -15.89 10.78
N ILE A 43 11.22 -16.91 11.53
CA ILE A 43 11.42 -16.76 12.98
C ILE A 43 12.58 -15.82 13.32
N ARG A 44 13.63 -15.78 12.49
CA ARG A 44 14.78 -14.86 12.69
C ARG A 44 14.33 -13.39 12.64
N ASN A 45 13.57 -13.00 11.62
CA ASN A 45 13.00 -11.64 11.51
C ASN A 45 12.08 -11.32 12.71
N LEU A 46 11.22 -12.25 13.13
CA LEU A 46 10.35 -12.05 14.29
C LEU A 46 11.13 -11.82 15.60
N ILE A 47 12.27 -12.50 15.78
CA ILE A 47 13.17 -12.28 16.93
C ILE A 47 13.98 -10.98 16.78
N ASP A 48 14.41 -10.60 15.58
CA ASP A 48 15.02 -9.29 15.34
C ASP A 48 14.05 -8.17 15.75
N VAL A 49 12.78 -8.24 15.33
CA VAL A 49 11.70 -7.31 15.72
C VAL A 49 11.51 -7.29 17.25
N TYR A 50 11.46 -8.46 17.91
CA TYR A 50 11.35 -8.55 19.36
C TYR A 50 12.58 -8.00 20.11
N SER A 51 13.78 -8.10 19.53
CA SER A 51 15.01 -7.54 20.10
C SER A 51 15.04 -6.01 19.98
N HIS A 52 14.71 -5.44 18.82
CA HIS A 52 14.60 -3.98 18.65
C HIS A 52 13.57 -3.37 19.62
N TYR A 53 12.48 -4.09 19.94
CA TYR A 53 11.51 -3.67 20.95
C TYR A 53 12.08 -3.59 22.39
N LYS A 54 13.04 -4.46 22.75
CA LYS A 54 13.70 -4.43 24.06
C LYS A 54 14.73 -3.32 24.17
N GLU A 55 15.37 -2.95 23.06
CA GLU A 55 16.29 -1.83 23.01
C GLU A 55 15.50 -0.52 23.06
N LYS A 56 15.91 0.40 23.96
CA LYS A 56 15.31 1.73 24.07
C LYS A 56 16.26 2.77 23.48
N PRO A 57 16.13 3.13 22.19
CA PRO A 57 16.94 4.19 21.60
C PRO A 57 16.56 5.54 22.22
N ASN A 58 17.39 6.01 23.17
CA ASN A 58 17.40 7.40 23.62
C ASN A 58 18.06 8.29 22.53
N GLU A 59 17.45 8.38 21.35
CA GLU A 59 17.86 9.35 20.33
C GLU A 59 17.30 10.74 20.66
N ASN A 60 18.17 11.74 20.67
CA ASN A 60 17.73 13.12 20.46
C ASN A 60 17.12 13.19 19.06
N ARG A 61 15.89 13.71 18.96
CA ARG A 61 15.16 13.87 17.70
C ARG A 61 15.25 15.32 17.24
N GLU A 62 16.13 15.62 16.28
CA GLU A 62 16.09 16.88 15.55
C GLU A 62 14.95 16.81 14.54
N LEU A 63 13.98 17.74 14.67
CA LEU A 63 12.88 17.91 13.72
C LEU A 63 13.23 19.02 12.72
N ASN A 64 13.15 18.70 11.43
CA ASN A 64 13.26 19.66 10.32
C ASN A 64 12.09 19.51 9.32
N PRO A 65 11.65 20.59 8.64
CA PRO A 65 10.58 20.51 7.64
C PRO A 65 11.08 19.89 6.33
N ILE A 66 10.22 19.10 5.67
CA ILE A 66 10.52 18.54 4.34
C ILE A 66 10.51 19.65 3.28
N LYS A 67 11.57 19.70 2.45
CA LYS A 67 11.81 20.80 1.48
C LYS A 67 11.14 20.59 0.12
N ASN A 68 11.05 19.33 -0.33
CA ASN A 68 10.41 18.96 -1.59
C ASN A 68 8.88 18.96 -1.42
N VAL A 69 8.23 20.12 -1.59
CA VAL A 69 6.77 20.26 -1.41
C VAL A 69 6.11 20.94 -2.61
N LEU A 70 5.22 20.23 -3.30
CA LEU A 70 4.28 20.82 -4.24
C LEU A 70 3.04 21.32 -3.51
N ARG A 71 2.69 22.60 -3.65
CA ARG A 71 1.46 23.16 -3.08
C ARG A 71 0.45 23.48 -4.20
N VAL A 72 -0.53 22.60 -4.41
CA VAL A 72 -1.42 22.67 -5.58
C VAL A 72 -2.20 23.99 -5.64
N ALA A 73 -2.58 24.55 -4.48
CA ALA A 73 -3.34 25.80 -4.41
C ALA A 73 -2.55 27.07 -4.82
N SER A 74 -1.21 27.06 -4.72
CA SER A 74 -0.34 28.21 -5.03
C SER A 74 0.59 27.99 -6.24
N THR A 75 0.61 26.79 -6.81
CA THR A 75 1.41 26.48 -8.00
C THR A 75 0.79 27.11 -9.25
N PRO A 76 1.58 27.72 -10.17
CA PRO A 76 1.06 28.26 -11.43
C PRO A 76 0.30 27.21 -12.26
N LYS A 77 -0.81 27.62 -12.87
CA LYS A 77 -1.68 26.73 -13.65
C LYS A 77 -0.95 26.00 -14.77
N ASP A 78 0.00 26.67 -15.43
CA ASP A 78 0.74 26.08 -16.55
C ASP A 78 1.70 24.98 -16.09
N THR A 79 2.31 25.13 -14.91
CA THR A 79 3.11 24.08 -14.26
C THR A 79 2.23 22.88 -13.87
N LEU A 80 1.03 23.13 -13.33
CA LEU A 80 0.07 22.07 -13.02
C LEU A 80 -0.40 21.34 -14.30
N GLN A 81 -0.60 22.06 -15.41
CA GLN A 81 -0.91 21.44 -16.71
C GLN A 81 0.24 20.63 -17.29
N GLN A 82 1.50 21.05 -17.08
CA GLN A 82 2.68 20.27 -17.48
C GLN A 82 2.75 18.95 -16.71
N TYR A 83 2.56 18.98 -15.38
CA TYR A 83 2.46 17.77 -14.58
C TYR A 83 1.26 16.91 -14.99
N GLN A 84 0.06 17.50 -15.15
CA GLN A 84 -1.12 16.77 -15.61
C GLN A 84 -0.87 16.02 -16.93
N LYS A 85 -0.30 16.68 -17.95
CA LYS A 85 0.01 16.04 -19.23
C LYS A 85 1.02 14.89 -19.10
N LEU A 86 2.02 15.04 -18.24
CA LEU A 86 3.02 14.01 -17.97
C LEU A 86 2.41 12.80 -17.23
N GLY A 87 1.54 13.04 -16.25
CA GLY A 87 0.80 11.99 -15.55
C GLY A 87 -0.23 11.30 -16.44
N GLU A 88 -1.02 12.04 -17.21
CA GLU A 88 -2.00 11.49 -18.17
C GLU A 88 -1.29 10.60 -19.21
N LYS A 89 -0.11 11.01 -19.69
CA LYS A 89 0.76 10.17 -20.53
C LYS A 89 1.18 8.88 -19.81
N LEU A 90 1.78 8.97 -18.62
CA LEU A 90 2.27 7.80 -17.87
C LEU A 90 1.15 6.79 -17.56
N ILE A 91 -0.04 7.27 -17.19
CA ILE A 91 -1.22 6.44 -17.00
C ILE A 91 -1.63 5.78 -18.33
N SER A 92 -1.67 6.53 -19.44
CA SER A 92 -2.02 5.98 -20.76
C SER A 92 -1.07 4.85 -21.22
N GLU A 93 0.21 4.92 -20.81
CA GLU A 93 1.27 3.95 -21.09
C GLU A 93 1.35 2.82 -20.04
N GLY A 94 0.36 2.69 -19.17
CA GLY A 94 0.28 1.63 -18.16
C GLY A 94 1.33 1.72 -17.05
N LYS A 95 1.95 2.89 -16.83
CA LYS A 95 3.08 3.07 -15.90
C LYS A 95 2.68 3.23 -14.44
N VAL A 96 1.38 3.19 -14.13
CA VAL A 96 0.85 3.45 -12.79
C VAL A 96 -0.22 2.40 -12.45
N CYS A 97 -0.16 1.89 -11.22
CA CYS A 97 -1.20 1.05 -10.62
C CYS A 97 -1.70 1.65 -9.30
N VAL A 98 -2.82 1.13 -8.79
CA VAL A 98 -3.33 1.39 -7.44
C VAL A 98 -3.08 0.16 -6.57
N ALA A 99 -2.61 0.35 -5.34
CA ALA A 99 -2.57 -0.68 -4.31
C ALA A 99 -3.34 -0.19 -3.06
N MET A 100 -4.52 -0.77 -2.82
CA MET A 100 -5.44 -0.26 -1.78
C MET A 100 -5.41 -1.12 -0.52
N MET A 101 -5.20 -0.47 0.62
CA MET A 101 -5.24 -1.07 1.94
C MET A 101 -6.71 -1.25 2.38
N ALA A 102 -7.26 -2.47 2.21
CA ALA A 102 -8.66 -2.81 2.48
C ALA A 102 -8.86 -4.00 3.47
N GLY A 103 -7.80 -4.52 4.09
CA GLY A 103 -7.87 -5.62 5.08
C GLY A 103 -8.63 -5.29 6.38
N GLY A 104 -9.00 -4.02 6.59
CA GLY A 104 -9.81 -3.60 7.73
C GLY A 104 -11.31 -3.88 7.56
N GLN A 105 -11.91 -4.59 8.51
CA GLN A 105 -13.36 -4.71 8.63
C GLN A 105 -14.00 -3.38 9.11
N GLY A 106 -15.28 -3.19 8.80
CA GLY A 106 -16.10 -2.04 9.21
C GLY A 106 -16.62 -2.10 10.65
N THR A 107 -16.06 -2.93 11.54
CA THR A 107 -16.65 -3.25 12.86
C THR A 107 -16.86 -2.02 13.75
N ARG A 108 -15.93 -1.06 13.72
CA ARG A 108 -16.06 0.24 14.42
C ARG A 108 -17.21 1.12 13.88
N LEU A 109 -17.67 0.86 12.66
CA LEU A 109 -18.83 1.52 12.04
C LEU A 109 -20.15 0.78 12.33
N GLY A 110 -20.13 -0.29 13.14
CA GLY A 110 -21.27 -1.19 13.35
C GLY A 110 -21.51 -2.17 12.19
N PHE A 111 -20.53 -2.34 11.28
CA PHE A 111 -20.68 -3.11 10.04
C PHE A 111 -19.76 -4.34 10.03
N ASN A 112 -20.34 -5.53 9.86
CA ASN A 112 -19.66 -6.81 10.03
C ASN A 112 -18.99 -7.35 8.74
N LYS A 113 -18.59 -6.47 7.82
CA LYS A 113 -17.95 -6.79 6.54
C LYS A 113 -16.75 -5.87 6.25
N ALA A 114 -15.99 -6.16 5.21
CA ALA A 114 -14.92 -5.32 4.66
C ALA A 114 -15.36 -3.86 4.51
N LYS A 115 -14.55 -2.90 4.98
CA LYS A 115 -14.96 -1.48 5.02
C LYS A 115 -15.28 -0.92 3.62
N GLY A 116 -14.63 -1.40 2.56
CA GLY A 116 -14.94 -0.97 1.18
C GLY A 116 -16.36 -1.30 0.70
N MET A 117 -17.04 -2.25 1.34
CA MET A 117 -18.44 -2.60 1.06
C MET A 117 -19.44 -1.67 1.78
N TYR A 118 -18.98 -0.69 2.57
CA TYR A 118 -19.83 0.23 3.31
C TYR A 118 -20.45 1.28 2.37
N ASP A 119 -21.77 1.45 2.46
CA ASP A 119 -22.52 2.58 1.88
C ASP A 119 -22.58 3.72 2.91
N ILE A 120 -22.01 4.89 2.57
CA ILE A 120 -22.05 6.08 3.44
C ILE A 120 -23.38 6.83 3.40
N GLY A 121 -24.41 6.25 2.75
CA GLY A 121 -25.75 6.80 2.62
C GLY A 121 -25.86 7.89 1.55
N LEU A 122 -25.00 7.86 0.52
CA LEU A 122 -25.13 8.74 -0.64
C LEU A 122 -26.50 8.53 -1.32
N PRO A 123 -27.07 9.54 -2.01
CA PRO A 123 -28.30 9.40 -2.80
C PRO A 123 -28.37 8.15 -3.70
N SER A 124 -27.23 7.72 -4.26
CA SER A 124 -27.11 6.52 -5.10
C SER A 124 -26.88 5.20 -4.35
N HIS A 125 -26.69 5.22 -3.03
CA HIS A 125 -26.33 4.09 -2.17
C HIS A 125 -25.07 3.31 -2.62
N LYS A 126 -24.13 4.00 -3.28
CA LYS A 126 -22.88 3.40 -3.76
C LYS A 126 -21.89 3.15 -2.63
N THR A 127 -21.31 1.95 -2.63
CA THR A 127 -20.24 1.58 -1.71
C THR A 127 -18.93 2.27 -2.06
N LEU A 128 -18.01 2.36 -1.09
CA LEU A 128 -16.67 2.93 -1.31
C LEU A 128 -15.93 2.23 -2.46
N PHE A 129 -15.97 0.89 -2.53
CA PHE A 129 -15.39 0.13 -3.65
C PHE A 129 -16.00 0.52 -5.01
N GLN A 130 -17.32 0.71 -5.10
CA GLN A 130 -17.94 1.14 -6.35
C GLN A 130 -17.48 2.55 -6.75
N ILE A 131 -17.44 3.49 -5.80
CA ILE A 131 -16.95 4.86 -6.04
C ILE A 131 -15.51 4.85 -6.59
N PHE A 132 -14.65 4.00 -6.04
CA PHE A 132 -13.27 3.83 -6.49
C PHE A 132 -13.16 3.25 -7.90
N CYS A 133 -13.93 2.20 -8.21
CA CYS A 133 -13.94 1.62 -9.55
C CYS A 133 -14.51 2.59 -10.59
N GLU A 134 -15.55 3.34 -10.24
CA GLU A 134 -16.11 4.39 -11.10
C GLU A 134 -15.08 5.50 -11.40
N ARG A 135 -14.23 5.90 -10.43
CA ARG A 135 -13.12 6.86 -10.65
C ARG A 135 -12.02 6.32 -11.56
N ILE A 136 -11.65 5.04 -11.42
CA ILE A 136 -10.69 4.39 -12.33
C ILE A 136 -11.26 4.39 -13.75
N LEU A 137 -12.53 3.99 -13.91
CA LEU A 137 -13.20 3.95 -15.21
C LEU A 137 -13.30 5.34 -15.88
N SER A 138 -13.69 6.38 -15.15
CA SER A 138 -13.76 7.74 -15.73
C SER A 138 -12.40 8.34 -16.03
N LEU A 139 -11.37 8.10 -15.20
CA LEU A 139 -10.00 8.51 -15.50
C LEU A 139 -9.49 7.88 -16.80
N GLN A 140 -9.70 6.56 -16.96
CA GLN A 140 -9.33 5.83 -18.17
C GLN A 140 -10.07 6.38 -19.39
N ASN A 141 -11.38 6.59 -19.31
CA ASN A 141 -12.19 7.15 -20.40
C ASN A 141 -11.77 8.59 -20.77
N THR A 142 -11.47 9.43 -19.78
CA THR A 142 -10.99 10.80 -19.98
C THR A 142 -9.62 10.84 -20.66
N ILE A 143 -8.70 9.96 -20.26
CA ILE A 143 -7.36 9.85 -20.88
C ILE A 143 -7.46 9.27 -22.30
N GLN A 144 -8.22 8.19 -22.49
CA GLN A 144 -8.52 7.58 -23.79
C GLN A 144 -9.13 8.61 -24.77
N SER A 145 -9.99 9.50 -24.30
CA SER A 145 -10.61 10.56 -25.11
C SER A 145 -9.67 11.73 -25.44
N LYS A 146 -8.67 12.01 -24.59
CA LYS A 146 -7.68 13.09 -24.78
C LYS A 146 -6.47 12.67 -25.62
N ILE A 147 -5.95 11.46 -25.38
CA ILE A 147 -4.67 10.97 -25.91
C ILE A 147 -4.88 9.97 -27.05
N GLY A 148 -6.07 9.38 -27.19
CA GLY A 148 -6.37 8.35 -28.19
C GLY A 148 -6.01 6.92 -27.77
N GLN A 149 -5.39 6.75 -26.60
CA GLN A 149 -5.15 5.45 -25.96
C GLN A 149 -5.20 5.58 -24.44
N CYS A 150 -5.56 4.50 -23.74
CA CYS A 150 -5.28 4.30 -22.32
C CYS A 150 -5.20 2.80 -22.01
N LEU A 151 -4.07 2.32 -21.47
CA LEU A 151 -3.98 0.96 -20.95
C LEU A 151 -4.71 0.81 -19.60
N PRO A 152 -5.21 -0.38 -19.23
CA PRO A 152 -5.92 -0.58 -17.97
C PRO A 152 -5.04 -0.34 -16.73
N ILE A 153 -5.48 0.56 -15.86
CA ILE A 153 -4.89 0.85 -14.55
C ILE A 153 -5.10 -0.38 -13.67
N GLN A 154 -4.01 -1.09 -13.38
CA GLN A 154 -4.07 -2.27 -12.51
C GLN A 154 -4.45 -1.84 -11.08
N PHE A 155 -5.41 -2.55 -10.49
CA PHE A 155 -5.98 -2.26 -9.17
C PHE A 155 -5.77 -3.45 -8.23
N PHE A 156 -4.72 -3.37 -7.44
CA PHE A 156 -4.39 -4.34 -6.41
C PHE A 156 -5.16 -3.99 -5.12
N ILE A 157 -5.89 -4.95 -4.55
CA ILE A 157 -6.72 -4.76 -3.36
C ILE A 157 -6.21 -5.69 -2.27
N MET A 158 -5.57 -5.09 -1.25
CA MET A 158 -5.07 -5.80 -0.08
C MET A 158 -6.22 -6.09 0.87
N THR A 159 -6.41 -7.36 1.20
CA THR A 159 -7.47 -7.92 2.05
C THR A 159 -6.86 -8.59 3.28
N SER A 160 -7.69 -9.05 4.20
CA SER A 160 -7.28 -9.90 5.32
C SER A 160 -7.99 -11.25 5.24
N ASP A 161 -7.46 -12.27 5.92
CA ASP A 161 -8.02 -13.63 5.93
C ASP A 161 -9.51 -13.64 6.32
N VAL A 162 -9.93 -12.70 7.17
CA VAL A 162 -11.32 -12.54 7.62
C VAL A 162 -12.21 -11.71 6.68
N ASN A 163 -11.69 -11.21 5.55
CA ASN A 163 -12.47 -10.43 4.58
C ASN A 163 -12.15 -10.68 3.09
N HIS A 164 -11.20 -11.56 2.76
CA HIS A 164 -10.77 -11.85 1.39
C HIS A 164 -11.89 -12.45 0.52
N GLU A 165 -12.55 -13.51 1.01
CA GLU A 165 -13.59 -14.21 0.27
C GLU A 165 -14.82 -13.31 0.02
N GLU A 166 -15.32 -12.62 1.06
CA GLU A 166 -16.48 -11.72 0.89
C GLU A 166 -16.18 -10.52 -0.01
N THR A 167 -14.94 -10.00 0.01
CA THR A 167 -14.53 -8.90 -0.88
C THR A 167 -14.48 -9.39 -2.32
N THR A 168 -13.85 -10.53 -2.58
CA THR A 168 -13.72 -11.11 -3.93
C THR A 168 -15.10 -11.46 -4.51
N GLN A 169 -15.95 -12.12 -3.72
CA GLN A 169 -17.31 -12.47 -4.11
C GLN A 169 -18.17 -11.22 -4.38
N PHE A 170 -18.05 -10.17 -3.56
CA PHE A 170 -18.79 -8.91 -3.77
C PHE A 170 -18.44 -8.23 -5.10
N PHE A 171 -17.17 -8.25 -5.52
CA PHE A 171 -16.79 -7.73 -6.83
C PHE A 171 -17.33 -8.59 -7.97
N ILE A 172 -17.31 -9.93 -7.85
CA ILE A 172 -17.88 -10.85 -8.84
C ILE A 172 -19.39 -10.59 -9.02
N GLU A 173 -20.14 -10.52 -7.91
CA GLU A 173 -21.59 -10.25 -7.91
C GLU A 173 -21.97 -8.91 -8.54
N ASN A 174 -21.08 -7.91 -8.47
CA ASN A 174 -21.27 -6.58 -9.05
C ASN A 174 -20.59 -6.42 -10.42
N ASN A 175 -20.20 -7.52 -11.09
CA ASN A 175 -19.53 -7.51 -12.39
C ASN A 175 -18.31 -6.56 -12.42
N TYR A 176 -17.49 -6.62 -11.37
CA TYR A 176 -16.29 -5.81 -11.16
C TYR A 176 -16.54 -4.29 -11.30
N PHE A 177 -17.78 -3.84 -11.04
CA PHE A 177 -18.25 -2.47 -11.25
C PHE A 177 -18.03 -1.92 -12.68
N ASN A 178 -17.97 -2.81 -13.66
CA ASN A 178 -17.65 -2.56 -15.09
C ASN A 178 -16.17 -2.26 -15.39
N LEU A 179 -15.26 -2.55 -14.46
CA LEU A 179 -13.85 -2.78 -14.80
C LEU A 179 -13.70 -4.19 -15.40
N GLN A 180 -12.65 -4.42 -16.18
CA GLN A 180 -12.33 -5.76 -16.69
C GLN A 180 -11.77 -6.60 -15.53
N SER A 181 -12.18 -7.87 -15.41
CA SER A 181 -11.82 -8.71 -14.25
C SER A 181 -10.33 -8.95 -14.08
N ASP A 182 -9.56 -8.87 -15.17
CA ASP A 182 -8.10 -9.05 -15.23
C ASP A 182 -7.30 -7.81 -14.81
N GLN A 183 -7.93 -6.63 -14.69
CA GLN A 183 -7.26 -5.44 -14.12
C GLN A 183 -7.37 -5.33 -12.59
N ILE A 184 -8.10 -6.25 -11.93
CA ILE A 184 -8.25 -6.27 -10.47
C ILE A 184 -7.57 -7.50 -9.89
N THR A 185 -6.67 -7.28 -8.92
CA THR A 185 -5.93 -8.35 -8.24
C THR A 185 -6.22 -8.28 -6.74
N PHE A 186 -6.92 -9.28 -6.20
CA PHE A 186 -7.07 -9.44 -4.76
C PHE A 186 -5.86 -10.17 -4.19
N PHE A 187 -5.32 -9.66 -3.08
CA PHE A 187 -4.24 -10.31 -2.35
C PHE A 187 -4.47 -10.20 -0.85
N GLN A 188 -4.05 -11.20 -0.09
CA GLN A 188 -4.12 -11.18 1.37
C GLN A 188 -2.88 -10.46 1.91
N GLN A 189 -3.07 -9.67 2.96
CA GLN A 189 -1.98 -9.20 3.81
C GLN A 189 -1.42 -10.37 4.62
N ASP A 190 -0.11 -10.40 4.86
CA ASP A 190 0.49 -11.39 5.75
C ASP A 190 0.03 -11.18 7.22
N SER A 191 0.40 -12.12 8.10
CA SER A 191 0.14 -12.03 9.54
C SER A 191 1.36 -12.51 10.31
N LEU A 192 1.57 -11.94 11.50
CA LEU A 192 2.67 -12.27 12.39
C LEU A 192 2.16 -13.06 13.61
N PRO A 193 2.95 -14.02 14.12
CA PRO A 193 2.71 -14.63 15.41
C PRO A 193 2.68 -13.58 16.53
N ILE A 194 1.71 -13.72 17.41
CA ILE A 194 1.64 -13.00 18.68
C ILE A 194 2.65 -13.64 19.63
N LEU A 195 3.49 -12.81 20.25
CA LEU A 195 4.48 -13.27 21.23
C LEU A 195 4.01 -13.02 22.67
N SER A 196 4.47 -13.86 23.60
CA SER A 196 4.43 -13.56 25.03
C SER A 196 5.30 -12.33 25.34
N ILE A 197 5.17 -11.76 26.54
CA ILE A 197 6.09 -10.71 27.00
C ILE A 197 7.55 -11.17 26.99
N ASN A 198 7.82 -12.48 27.12
CA ASN A 198 9.17 -13.08 27.09
C ASN A 198 9.69 -13.38 25.67
N GLY A 199 8.86 -13.22 24.63
CA GLY A 199 9.24 -13.48 23.23
C GLY A 199 8.94 -14.89 22.75
N GLU A 200 8.10 -15.64 23.46
CA GLU A 200 7.68 -17.00 23.10
C GLU A 200 6.46 -16.93 22.17
N ILE A 201 6.40 -17.72 21.11
CA ILE A 201 5.22 -17.80 20.24
C ILE A 201 4.02 -18.35 21.03
N MET A 202 2.91 -17.61 20.97
CA MET A 202 1.66 -18.01 21.60
C MET A 202 0.83 -18.90 20.68
N LEU A 203 0.08 -19.84 21.26
CA LEU A 203 -0.84 -20.71 20.54
C LEU A 203 -2.30 -20.27 20.76
N SER A 204 -3.14 -20.43 19.74
CA SER A 204 -4.58 -20.13 19.77
C SER A 204 -5.43 -21.37 20.06
N ASP A 205 -4.98 -22.54 19.61
CA ASP A 205 -5.47 -23.86 20.03
C ASP A 205 -4.28 -24.84 20.18
N SER A 206 -4.53 -26.11 20.50
CA SER A 206 -3.49 -27.12 20.70
C SER A 206 -2.60 -27.40 19.47
N THR A 207 -2.94 -26.86 18.30
CA THR A 207 -2.37 -27.16 16.97
C THR A 207 -2.20 -25.92 16.09
N ALA A 208 -2.52 -24.73 16.60
CA ALA A 208 -2.55 -23.48 15.82
C ALA A 208 -1.86 -22.34 16.57
N ILE A 209 -1.08 -21.56 15.85
CA ILE A 209 -0.43 -20.36 16.36
C ILE A 209 -1.48 -19.26 16.58
N LEU A 210 -1.28 -18.41 17.58
CA LEU A 210 -2.03 -17.18 17.74
C LEU A 210 -1.37 -16.10 16.86
N GLU A 211 -2.10 -15.59 15.88
CA GLU A 211 -1.58 -14.63 14.90
C GLU A 211 -2.42 -13.35 14.87
N GLY A 212 -1.83 -12.27 14.37
CA GLY A 212 -2.55 -11.05 14.03
C GLY A 212 -2.01 -10.39 12.77
N PRO A 213 -2.82 -9.55 12.09
CA PRO A 213 -2.37 -8.71 10.98
C PRO A 213 -1.06 -7.98 11.27
N ASP A 214 -0.13 -8.00 10.32
CA ASP A 214 1.20 -7.38 10.39
C ASP A 214 1.19 -5.85 10.24
N GLY A 215 0.00 -5.24 10.16
CA GLY A 215 -0.24 -3.81 10.02
C GLY A 215 -0.53 -3.41 8.57
N ASN A 216 -0.68 -2.10 8.32
CA ASN A 216 -0.94 -1.62 6.95
C ASN A 216 0.35 -1.41 6.12
N GLY A 217 1.53 -1.44 6.78
CA GLY A 217 2.83 -1.55 6.12
C GLY A 217 3.15 -2.94 5.57
N GLY A 218 2.40 -3.97 6.00
CA GLY A 218 2.43 -5.31 5.42
C GLY A 218 2.11 -5.37 3.92
N ILE A 219 1.64 -4.27 3.33
CA ILE A 219 1.42 -4.15 1.89
C ILE A 219 2.70 -4.43 1.06
N PHE A 220 3.88 -4.07 1.56
CA PHE A 220 5.13 -4.26 0.84
C PHE A 220 5.59 -5.73 0.86
N SER A 221 5.61 -6.36 2.05
CA SER A 221 5.88 -7.80 2.21
C SER A 221 4.88 -8.62 1.41
N SER A 222 3.59 -8.32 1.52
CA SER A 222 2.52 -9.09 0.87
C SER A 222 2.58 -9.02 -0.66
N LEU A 223 2.86 -7.84 -1.24
CA LEU A 223 3.06 -7.68 -2.68
C LEU A 223 4.34 -8.38 -3.17
N TYR A 224 5.40 -8.44 -2.36
CA TYR A 224 6.65 -9.15 -2.70
C TYR A 224 6.48 -10.67 -2.60
N ASN A 225 6.00 -11.17 -1.46
CA ASN A 225 5.86 -12.59 -1.14
C ASN A 225 4.92 -13.35 -2.10
N GLN A 226 3.92 -12.65 -2.67
CA GLN A 226 2.99 -13.19 -3.66
C GLN A 226 3.43 -12.91 -5.12
N GLY A 227 4.62 -12.34 -5.34
CA GLY A 227 5.19 -12.09 -6.68
C GLY A 227 4.58 -10.92 -7.46
N TYR A 228 3.69 -10.13 -6.85
CA TYR A 228 3.00 -9.03 -7.52
C TYR A 228 3.93 -7.87 -7.88
N LEU A 229 5.01 -7.63 -7.13
CA LEU A 229 6.02 -6.64 -7.52
C LEU A 229 6.79 -7.04 -8.79
N ASP A 230 7.06 -8.33 -9.00
CA ASP A 230 7.66 -8.81 -10.26
C ASP A 230 6.64 -8.82 -11.41
N TYR A 231 5.37 -9.13 -11.13
CA TYR A 231 4.29 -8.95 -12.10
C TYR A 231 4.16 -7.48 -12.54
N MET A 232 4.26 -6.52 -11.61
CA MET A 232 4.30 -5.08 -11.93
C MET A 232 5.48 -4.72 -12.83
N LYS A 233 6.70 -5.25 -12.57
CA LYS A 233 7.85 -5.07 -13.46
C LYS A 233 7.59 -5.67 -14.86
N CYS A 234 6.97 -6.85 -14.94
CA CYS A 234 6.65 -7.52 -16.21
C CYS A 234 5.63 -6.74 -17.05
N LEU A 235 4.65 -6.09 -16.42
CA LEU A 235 3.73 -5.14 -17.07
C LEU A 235 4.41 -3.79 -17.39
N GLY A 236 5.64 -3.57 -16.93
CA GLY A 236 6.37 -2.32 -17.09
C GLY A 236 5.78 -1.15 -16.30
N ILE A 237 5.08 -1.43 -15.19
CA ILE A 237 4.58 -0.43 -14.24
C ILE A 237 5.77 0.18 -13.50
N LYS A 238 5.79 1.52 -13.38
CA LYS A 238 6.84 2.27 -12.69
C LYS A 238 6.42 2.69 -11.28
N TYR A 239 5.14 3.05 -11.11
CA TYR A 239 4.62 3.67 -9.90
C TYR A 239 3.43 2.92 -9.28
N ILE A 240 3.44 2.83 -7.95
CA ILE A 240 2.35 2.28 -7.14
C ILE A 240 1.71 3.44 -6.37
N HIS A 241 0.42 3.71 -6.60
CA HIS A 241 -0.37 4.60 -5.76
C HIS A 241 -0.98 3.81 -4.59
N ILE A 242 -0.38 3.93 -3.41
CA ILE A 242 -0.84 3.30 -2.17
C ILE A 242 -1.86 4.21 -1.48
N CYS A 243 -3.04 3.67 -1.17
CA CYS A 243 -4.15 4.43 -0.59
C CYS A 243 -5.02 3.60 0.37
N PRO A 244 -5.77 4.24 1.30
CA PRO A 244 -6.65 3.53 2.23
C PRO A 244 -8.04 3.37 1.60
N VAL A 245 -8.72 2.27 1.92
CA VAL A 245 -10.12 2.07 1.51
C VAL A 245 -11.10 3.07 2.16
N ASP A 246 -10.69 3.81 3.20
CA ASP A 246 -11.59 4.59 4.04
C ASP A 246 -11.75 6.08 3.69
N ASN A 247 -11.03 6.60 2.68
CA ASN A 247 -11.18 7.98 2.21
C ASN A 247 -12.15 8.05 1.01
N ALA A 248 -13.40 8.45 1.25
CA ALA A 248 -14.44 8.57 0.22
C ALA A 248 -14.10 9.57 -0.90
N LEU A 249 -13.18 10.52 -0.64
CA LEU A 249 -12.70 11.52 -1.61
C LEU A 249 -11.33 11.18 -2.25
N CYS A 250 -10.76 9.99 -2.00
CA CYS A 250 -9.47 9.58 -2.57
C CYS A 250 -9.44 9.69 -4.11
N LYS A 251 -8.45 10.42 -4.61
CA LYS A 251 -8.24 10.75 -6.02
C LYS A 251 -7.24 9.78 -6.65
N LEU A 252 -7.75 8.60 -7.01
CA LEU A 252 -6.97 7.47 -7.51
C LEU A 252 -6.22 7.83 -8.79
N CYS A 253 -4.89 7.66 -8.79
CA CYS A 253 -4.02 7.98 -9.93
C CYS A 253 -4.11 9.44 -10.41
N ASP A 254 -4.11 10.40 -9.47
CA ASP A 254 -4.03 11.84 -9.71
C ASP A 254 -2.91 12.24 -10.71
N PRO A 255 -3.22 12.67 -11.94
CA PRO A 255 -2.21 12.94 -12.95
C PRO A 255 -1.26 14.09 -12.59
N ILE A 256 -1.73 15.08 -11.83
CA ILE A 256 -0.88 16.19 -11.36
C ILE A 256 0.20 15.66 -10.40
N TRP A 257 -0.17 14.71 -9.54
CA TRP A 257 0.74 14.11 -8.57
C TRP A 257 1.76 13.18 -9.24
N ILE A 258 1.31 12.33 -10.16
CA ILE A 258 2.17 11.43 -10.94
C ILE A 258 3.17 12.22 -11.78
N GLY A 259 2.71 13.28 -12.47
CA GLY A 259 3.59 14.15 -13.24
C GLY A 259 4.58 14.93 -12.38
N TYR A 260 4.19 15.34 -11.17
CA TYR A 260 5.12 15.94 -10.21
C TYR A 260 6.22 14.94 -9.80
N VAL A 261 5.84 13.71 -9.43
CA VAL A 261 6.75 12.61 -9.05
C VAL A 261 7.76 12.31 -10.15
N GLU A 262 7.31 12.16 -11.40
CA GLU A 262 8.20 11.97 -12.57
C GLU A 262 9.12 13.19 -12.78
N SER A 263 8.56 14.40 -12.82
CA SER A 263 9.33 15.64 -13.10
C SER A 263 10.41 15.97 -12.08
N LYS A 264 10.32 15.39 -10.87
CA LYS A 264 11.28 15.55 -9.78
C LYS A 264 12.09 14.29 -9.49
N ASN A 265 11.89 13.22 -10.27
CA ASN A 265 12.52 11.91 -10.06
C ASN A 265 12.39 11.42 -8.61
N LEU A 266 11.18 11.52 -8.05
CA LEU A 266 10.90 11.11 -6.67
C LEU A 266 10.71 9.59 -6.59
N THR A 267 11.32 9.00 -5.56
CA THR A 267 11.21 7.58 -5.20
C THR A 267 9.98 7.35 -4.32
N ILE A 268 9.66 8.31 -3.44
CA ILE A 268 8.38 8.40 -2.73
C ILE A 268 7.85 9.83 -2.81
N CYS A 269 6.56 10.00 -3.03
CA CYS A 269 5.85 11.22 -2.66
C CYS A 269 4.61 10.91 -1.82
N SER A 270 4.42 11.59 -0.70
CA SER A 270 3.26 11.44 0.17
C SER A 270 2.27 12.61 0.01
N LYS A 271 0.97 12.34 0.13
CA LYS A 271 -0.10 13.34 -0.01
C LYS A 271 -0.64 13.77 1.35
N PHE A 272 -0.77 15.09 1.54
CA PHE A 272 -1.15 15.71 2.80
C PHE A 272 -2.15 16.85 2.59
N VAL A 273 -2.83 17.24 3.67
CA VAL A 273 -3.67 18.45 3.74
C VAL A 273 -3.08 19.39 4.78
N LYS A 274 -3.21 20.70 4.57
CA LYS A 274 -2.76 21.67 5.57
C LYS A 274 -3.51 21.46 6.89
N LYS A 275 -2.75 21.47 8.00
CA LYS A 275 -3.27 21.34 9.36
C LYS A 275 -4.19 22.52 9.69
N ALA A 276 -5.36 22.25 10.27
CA ALA A 276 -6.38 23.26 10.55
C ALA A 276 -6.07 24.12 11.79
N HIS A 277 -5.35 23.57 12.77
CA HIS A 277 -4.90 24.22 13.99
C HIS A 277 -3.73 23.41 14.60
N ALA A 278 -2.96 24.00 15.52
CA ALA A 278 -1.72 23.42 16.06
C ALA A 278 -1.94 22.04 16.70
N GLU A 279 -3.11 21.83 17.30
CA GLU A 279 -3.49 20.69 18.13
C GLU A 279 -4.28 19.62 17.36
N GLU A 280 -4.46 19.76 16.05
CA GLU A 280 -5.16 18.76 15.23
C GLU A 280 -4.44 17.40 15.31
N LYS A 281 -5.22 16.35 15.60
CA LYS A 281 -4.75 14.97 15.82
C LYS A 281 -4.51 14.23 14.52
N VAL A 282 -3.41 14.55 13.86
CA VAL A 282 -2.97 13.94 12.61
C VAL A 282 -1.45 13.81 12.61
N GLY A 283 -0.93 12.66 12.15
CA GLY A 283 0.49 12.46 11.94
C GLY A 283 1.06 13.46 10.93
N ILE A 284 2.18 14.09 11.28
CA ILE A 284 2.79 15.18 10.51
C ILE A 284 4.02 14.67 9.77
N HIS A 285 4.15 15.01 8.49
CA HIS A 285 5.36 14.73 7.73
C HIS A 285 6.50 15.67 8.14
N ALA A 286 7.62 15.09 8.56
CA ALA A 286 8.83 15.81 8.96
C ALA A 286 10.08 15.04 8.55
N LEU A 287 11.24 15.68 8.64
CA LEU A 287 12.51 14.99 8.79
C LEU A 287 12.77 14.78 10.28
N ILE A 288 13.07 13.55 10.70
CA ILE A 288 13.65 13.24 12.02
C ILE A 288 15.10 12.83 11.79
N ASN A 289 16.05 13.55 12.38
CA ASN A 289 17.49 13.28 12.20
C ASN A 289 17.85 13.17 10.69
N GLU A 290 17.34 14.13 9.90
CA GLU A 290 17.39 14.23 8.43
C GLU A 290 16.76 13.07 7.61
N LYS A 291 16.09 12.09 8.24
CA LYS A 291 15.34 11.02 7.55
C LYS A 291 13.85 11.39 7.40
N PRO A 292 13.20 11.16 6.24
CA PRO A 292 11.75 11.38 6.11
C PRO A 292 10.94 10.44 7.01
N CYS A 293 10.03 11.00 7.80
CA CYS A 293 9.16 10.29 8.74
C CYS A 293 7.74 10.87 8.75
N VAL A 294 6.81 10.13 9.35
CA VAL A 294 5.61 10.71 9.97
C VAL A 294 5.85 10.72 11.48
N ILE A 295 5.63 11.86 12.13
CA ILE A 295 5.62 11.96 13.60
C ILE A 295 4.18 12.09 14.08
N GLU A 296 3.76 11.24 15.02
CA GLU A 296 2.42 11.34 15.60
C GLU A 296 2.30 12.57 16.52
N TYR A 297 1.10 13.15 16.57
CA TYR A 297 0.85 14.41 17.26
C TYR A 297 1.16 14.34 18.77
N SER A 298 1.14 13.14 19.36
CA SER A 298 1.47 12.86 20.77
C SER A 298 2.97 12.76 21.05
N GLU A 299 3.81 12.68 20.02
CA GLU A 299 5.28 12.62 20.13
C GLU A 299 5.96 13.98 19.88
N MET A 300 5.20 14.99 19.46
CA MET A 300 5.68 16.35 19.24
C MET A 300 5.69 17.17 20.54
N THR A 301 6.67 18.06 20.69
CA THR A 301 6.68 19.03 21.80
C THR A 301 5.59 20.09 21.61
N GLN A 302 5.17 20.74 22.70
CA GLN A 302 4.25 21.88 22.61
C GLN A 302 4.86 23.07 21.86
N GLU A 303 6.19 23.22 21.86
CA GLU A 303 6.86 24.23 21.05
C GLU A 303 6.76 23.89 19.55
N ASP A 304 7.07 22.65 19.16
CA ASP A 304 7.04 22.22 17.76
C ASP A 304 5.62 22.22 17.17
N LEU A 305 4.61 21.81 17.94
CA LEU A 305 3.20 21.88 17.53
C LEU A 305 2.76 23.31 17.18
N HIS A 306 3.31 24.32 17.85
CA HIS A 306 2.98 25.74 17.69
C HIS A 306 4.02 26.53 16.88
N LYS A 307 5.08 25.87 16.38
CA LYS A 307 6.23 26.51 15.73
C LYS A 307 5.83 27.17 14.42
N LYS A 308 6.14 28.47 14.28
CA LYS A 308 5.68 29.29 13.16
C LYS A 308 6.80 29.92 12.35
N ASN A 309 6.54 30.12 11.06
CA ASN A 309 7.38 30.91 10.16
C ASN A 309 7.22 32.42 10.43
N GLN A 310 8.00 33.25 9.74
CA GLN A 310 7.94 34.72 9.88
C GLN A 310 6.59 35.31 9.43
N GLN A 311 5.80 34.56 8.68
CA GLN A 311 4.47 34.90 8.18
C GLN A 311 3.35 34.46 9.15
N GLY A 312 3.69 33.82 10.27
CA GLY A 312 2.74 33.37 11.30
C GLY A 312 2.06 32.02 11.02
N GLU A 313 2.43 31.33 9.94
CA GLU A 313 1.94 30.00 9.59
C GLU A 313 2.73 28.90 10.31
N LEU A 314 2.10 27.76 10.60
CA LEU A 314 2.77 26.60 11.20
C LEU A 314 3.86 26.05 10.26
N ILE A 315 5.04 25.75 10.81
CA ILE A 315 6.13 25.09 10.07
C ILE A 315 5.83 23.60 9.85
N TYR A 316 5.16 22.98 10.83
CA TYR A 316 4.76 21.57 10.81
C TYR A 316 3.27 21.44 10.45
N ASP A 317 2.90 21.97 9.27
CA ASP A 317 1.52 21.98 8.75
C ASP A 317 1.13 20.73 7.94
N ALA A 318 2.05 19.77 7.78
CA ALA A 318 1.96 18.69 6.78
C ALA A 318 1.16 17.44 7.22
N GLY A 319 -0.10 17.62 7.60
CA GLY A 319 -0.99 16.56 8.10
C GLY A 319 -1.32 15.48 7.05
N GLY A 320 -0.81 14.27 7.24
CA GLY A 320 -0.90 13.20 6.26
C GLY A 320 -2.29 12.60 6.06
N ILE A 321 -2.67 12.33 4.80
CA ILE A 321 -3.97 11.71 4.45
C ILE A 321 -3.84 10.26 3.96
N ALA A 322 -2.88 9.53 4.54
CA ALA A 322 -2.64 8.10 4.36
C ALA A 322 -2.46 7.60 2.91
N GLN A 323 -1.99 8.46 2.01
CA GLN A 323 -1.80 8.17 0.58
C GLN A 323 -0.36 8.48 0.15
N MET A 324 0.28 7.58 -0.59
CA MET A 324 1.58 7.82 -1.22
C MET A 324 1.64 7.32 -2.67
N ILE A 325 2.59 7.83 -3.44
CA ILE A 325 3.13 7.17 -4.63
C ILE A 325 4.55 6.74 -4.31
N CYS A 326 4.92 5.49 -4.61
CA CYS A 326 6.29 5.01 -4.59
C CYS A 326 6.66 4.30 -5.90
N THR A 327 7.96 4.08 -6.17
CA THR A 327 8.39 3.26 -7.31
C THR A 327 8.29 1.77 -7.00
N VAL A 328 7.99 0.97 -8.03
CA VAL A 328 8.01 -0.51 -7.93
C VAL A 328 9.40 -1.01 -7.54
N GLU A 329 10.46 -0.36 -8.03
CA GLU A 329 11.86 -0.64 -7.67
C GLU A 329 12.12 -0.47 -6.17
N PHE A 330 11.65 0.63 -5.57
CA PHE A 330 11.80 0.86 -4.13
C PHE A 330 11.00 -0.15 -3.31
N ALA A 331 9.73 -0.38 -3.67
CA ALA A 331 8.87 -1.36 -3.00
C ALA A 331 9.48 -2.78 -3.02
N HIS A 332 10.17 -3.15 -4.11
CA HIS A 332 10.90 -4.41 -4.20
C HIS A 332 12.13 -4.42 -3.31
N LYS A 333 12.97 -3.39 -3.42
CA LYS A 333 14.25 -3.31 -2.71
C LYS A 333 14.07 -3.41 -1.19
N ILE A 334 13.09 -2.71 -0.61
CA ILE A 334 12.95 -2.66 0.86
C ILE A 334 12.60 -4.01 1.49
N ILE A 335 12.14 -5.00 0.71
CA ILE A 335 11.89 -6.38 1.16
C ILE A 335 13.00 -7.34 0.70
N GLU A 336 13.56 -7.14 -0.49
CA GLU A 336 14.59 -8.03 -1.06
C GLU A 336 16.00 -7.83 -0.47
N ASP A 337 16.45 -6.58 -0.31
CA ASP A 337 17.79 -6.26 0.18
C ASP A 337 17.83 -6.39 1.71
N PRO A 338 18.62 -7.35 2.28
CA PRO A 338 18.69 -7.58 3.73
C PRO A 338 19.09 -6.33 4.53
N GLN A 339 19.85 -5.41 3.94
CA GLN A 339 20.23 -4.17 4.61
C GLN A 339 19.08 -3.18 4.73
N THR A 340 18.03 -3.29 3.91
CA THR A 340 16.81 -2.48 4.03
C THR A 340 15.68 -3.22 4.74
N SER A 341 15.52 -4.53 4.56
CA SER A 341 14.52 -5.31 5.29
C SER A 341 14.77 -5.27 6.80
N ASN A 342 16.02 -5.38 7.24
CA ASN A 342 16.35 -5.35 8.67
C ASN A 342 16.19 -3.94 9.27
N LYS A 343 16.35 -2.88 8.46
CA LYS A 343 16.05 -1.50 8.87
C LYS A 343 14.54 -1.22 8.89
N LEU A 344 13.75 -1.90 8.07
CA LEU A 344 12.29 -1.88 8.14
C LEU A 344 11.79 -2.66 9.37
N ALA A 345 12.43 -3.78 9.70
CA ALA A 345 12.14 -4.59 10.90
C ALA A 345 12.36 -3.79 12.21
N ALA A 346 13.35 -2.89 12.22
CA ALA A 346 13.57 -1.97 13.35
C ALA A 346 12.42 -0.97 13.60
N ASN A 347 11.51 -0.78 12.63
CA ASN A 347 10.41 0.21 12.70
C ASN A 347 9.05 -0.39 13.09
N TYR A 348 8.95 -1.68 13.46
CA TYR A 348 7.68 -2.28 13.90
C TYR A 348 7.15 -1.63 15.19
N HIS A 349 5.90 -1.19 15.15
CA HIS A 349 5.19 -0.65 16.31
C HIS A 349 4.68 -1.80 17.19
N VAL A 350 4.97 -1.75 18.48
CA VAL A 350 4.61 -2.82 19.43
C VAL A 350 3.46 -2.41 20.32
N ALA A 351 2.34 -3.09 20.16
CA ALA A 351 1.17 -2.92 21.01
C ALA A 351 1.06 -4.07 22.02
N GLN A 352 1.19 -3.76 23.30
CA GLN A 352 0.83 -4.70 24.37
C GLN A 352 -0.68 -4.93 24.34
N LYS A 353 -1.10 -6.20 24.34
CA LYS A 353 -2.49 -6.63 24.21
C LYS A 353 -2.83 -7.73 25.20
N LYS A 354 -4.14 -7.99 25.30
CA LYS A 354 -4.72 -9.10 26.04
C LYS A 354 -5.32 -10.07 25.04
N TYR A 355 -4.83 -11.30 25.03
CA TYR A 355 -5.35 -12.39 24.19
C TYR A 355 -5.61 -13.64 25.02
N ASP A 356 -6.75 -14.27 24.79
CA ASP A 356 -6.97 -15.66 25.18
C ASP A 356 -5.99 -16.56 24.40
N TYR A 357 -5.39 -17.55 25.06
CA TYR A 357 -4.34 -18.39 24.47
C TYR A 357 -4.37 -19.82 25.01
N TYR A 358 -3.83 -20.78 24.26
CA TYR A 358 -3.64 -22.15 24.73
C TYR A 358 -2.37 -22.27 25.56
N ASP A 359 -2.51 -22.63 26.84
CA ASP A 359 -1.39 -22.94 27.73
C ASP A 359 -0.97 -24.41 27.51
N ILE A 360 0.27 -24.59 27.04
CA ILE A 360 0.89 -25.89 26.74
C ILE A 360 0.97 -26.82 27.98
N ASN A 361 1.21 -26.26 29.16
CA ASN A 361 1.39 -27.01 30.41
C ASN A 361 0.04 -27.41 31.02
N GLN A 362 -0.94 -26.50 30.97
CA GLN A 362 -2.30 -26.75 31.47
C GLN A 362 -3.20 -27.48 30.46
N LYS A 363 -2.80 -27.52 29.17
CA LYS A 363 -3.54 -28.07 28.04
C LYS A 363 -4.96 -27.50 27.87
N GLN A 364 -5.13 -26.21 28.13
CA GLN A 364 -6.42 -25.52 28.06
C GLN A 364 -6.29 -24.06 27.60
N ILE A 365 -7.40 -23.47 27.15
CA ILE A 365 -7.46 -22.04 26.83
C ILE A 365 -7.52 -21.21 28.12
N VAL A 366 -6.48 -20.42 28.36
CA VAL A 366 -6.39 -19.45 29.47
C VAL A 366 -6.93 -18.11 29.00
N LYS A 367 -7.81 -17.52 29.80
CA LYS A 367 -8.32 -16.15 29.63
C LYS A 367 -7.66 -15.23 30.66
N PRO A 368 -6.60 -14.48 30.30
CA PRO A 368 -5.86 -13.66 31.24
C PRO A 368 -6.67 -12.43 31.68
N ASP A 369 -6.45 -11.94 32.89
CA ASP A 369 -7.06 -10.69 33.36
C ASP A 369 -6.33 -9.44 32.83
N GLN A 370 -5.00 -9.52 32.73
CA GLN A 370 -4.10 -8.43 32.32
C GLN A 370 -3.53 -8.65 30.91
N THR A 371 -2.82 -7.66 30.37
CA THR A 371 -2.08 -7.78 29.10
C THR A 371 -0.95 -8.78 29.21
N ASN A 372 -0.97 -9.82 28.36
CA ASN A 372 -0.07 -10.97 28.39
C ASN A 372 0.85 -11.07 27.15
N ALA A 373 0.61 -10.23 26.14
CA ALA A 373 1.06 -10.48 24.78
C ALA A 373 1.52 -9.22 24.05
N LEU A 374 2.39 -9.41 23.05
CA LEU A 374 2.92 -8.40 22.16
C LEU A 374 2.36 -8.64 20.75
N LYS A 375 1.71 -7.62 20.17
CA LYS A 375 1.40 -7.56 18.74
C LYS A 375 2.37 -6.57 18.07
N PHE A 376 2.88 -6.95 16.91
CA PHE A 376 3.76 -6.14 16.07
C PHE A 376 3.00 -5.68 14.81
N GLU A 377 3.05 -4.39 14.49
CA GLU A 377 2.43 -3.82 13.28
C GLU A 377 3.37 -2.83 12.61
N LEU A 378 3.55 -2.91 11.29
CA LEU A 378 4.11 -1.82 10.49
C LEU A 378 2.98 -0.91 10.00
N PHE A 379 3.26 0.38 9.91
CA PHE A 379 2.50 1.34 9.14
C PHE A 379 3.15 1.57 7.77
N PHE A 380 2.32 1.86 6.77
CA PHE A 380 2.77 2.04 5.39
C PHE A 380 3.80 3.17 5.21
N PHE A 381 3.87 4.13 6.15
CA PHE A 381 4.88 5.20 6.16
C PHE A 381 6.21 4.82 6.82
N ASP A 382 6.33 3.66 7.50
CA ASP A 382 7.57 3.26 8.20
C ASP A 382 8.71 2.90 7.23
N CYS A 383 8.43 2.83 5.91
CA CYS A 383 9.45 2.75 4.87
C CYS A 383 10.06 4.13 4.51
N PHE A 384 9.46 5.26 4.92
CA PHE A 384 9.93 6.60 4.59
C PHE A 384 11.41 6.87 4.97
N PRO A 385 11.94 6.39 6.12
CA PRO A 385 13.34 6.56 6.49
C PRO A 385 14.34 5.82 5.58
N LEU A 386 13.86 4.92 4.72
CA LEU A 386 14.66 4.17 3.74
C LEU A 386 14.76 4.92 2.39
N CYS A 387 13.96 5.97 2.18
CA CYS A 387 14.04 6.84 1.01
C CYS A 387 15.05 7.97 1.25
N PRO A 388 15.99 8.24 0.31
CA PRO A 388 16.81 9.45 0.36
C PRO A 388 15.93 10.70 0.42
N LYS A 389 16.23 11.64 1.32
CA LYS A 389 15.40 12.84 1.55
C LYS A 389 15.28 13.74 0.32
N GLU A 390 16.26 13.71 -0.57
CA GLU A 390 16.28 14.39 -1.87
C GLU A 390 15.30 13.77 -2.88
N GLN A 391 15.01 12.47 -2.74
CA GLN A 391 14.07 11.71 -3.58
C GLN A 391 12.70 11.52 -2.90
N PHE A 392 12.55 11.98 -1.66
CA PHE A 392 11.27 12.07 -0.97
C PHE A 392 10.61 13.42 -1.28
N GLY A 393 9.28 13.46 -1.42
CA GLY A 393 8.55 14.71 -1.55
C GLY A 393 7.12 14.66 -1.03
N LEU A 394 6.46 15.81 -1.01
CA LEU A 394 5.10 15.98 -0.54
C LEU A 394 4.22 16.71 -1.56
N ILE A 395 2.93 16.42 -1.58
CA ILE A 395 1.92 17.21 -2.29
C ILE A 395 0.80 17.67 -1.34
N GLU A 396 0.63 18.99 -1.22
CA GLU A 396 -0.47 19.62 -0.49
C GLU A 396 -1.72 19.65 -1.39
N VAL A 397 -2.79 19.01 -0.94
CA VAL A 397 -4.10 19.05 -1.59
C VAL A 397 -5.15 19.70 -0.71
N LYS A 398 -6.26 20.11 -1.32
CA LYS A 398 -7.40 20.71 -0.62
C LYS A 398 -8.21 19.64 0.10
N ARG A 399 -8.43 19.84 1.39
CA ARG A 399 -9.13 18.87 2.26
C ARG A 399 -10.55 18.61 1.78
N GLU A 400 -11.27 19.67 1.41
CA GLU A 400 -12.66 19.60 0.94
C GLU A 400 -12.80 19.03 -0.48
N ASP A 401 -11.68 18.83 -1.19
CA ASP A 401 -11.64 18.17 -2.49
C ASP A 401 -11.25 16.68 -2.38
N GLU A 402 -10.23 16.36 -1.57
CA GLU A 402 -9.55 15.04 -1.61
C GLU A 402 -9.54 14.24 -0.29
N PHE A 403 -10.16 14.72 0.81
CA PHE A 403 -10.14 14.01 2.10
C PHE A 403 -11.48 13.98 2.86
N ALA A 404 -12.11 12.80 2.87
CA ALA A 404 -13.31 12.47 3.62
C ALA A 404 -13.21 11.05 4.23
N PRO A 405 -12.54 10.89 5.39
CA PRO A 405 -12.31 9.59 6.01
C PRO A 405 -13.57 9.02 6.69
N VAL A 406 -13.70 7.69 6.68
CA VAL A 406 -14.77 6.92 7.36
C VAL A 406 -14.15 5.99 8.39
N LYS A 407 -13.93 6.50 9.61
CA LYS A 407 -13.20 5.82 10.70
C LYS A 407 -14.04 5.57 11.95
N ASN A 408 -15.05 6.40 12.20
CA ASN A 408 -15.80 6.47 13.45
C ASN A 408 -17.27 6.09 13.23
N ALA A 409 -18.00 5.80 14.32
CA ALA A 409 -19.36 5.28 14.23
C ALA A 409 -20.36 6.33 13.75
N PRO A 410 -21.52 5.94 13.17
CA PRO A 410 -22.66 6.84 12.99
C PRO A 410 -22.98 7.61 14.28
N GLY A 411 -22.94 8.95 14.21
CA GLY A 411 -23.18 9.84 15.36
C GLY A 411 -21.96 10.25 16.19
N ASP A 412 -20.75 9.75 15.88
CA ASP A 412 -19.50 10.33 16.42
C ASP A 412 -19.26 11.77 15.90
N LYS A 413 -18.31 12.50 16.49
CA LYS A 413 -18.07 13.93 16.20
C LYS A 413 -17.35 14.23 14.88
N SER A 414 -16.60 13.28 14.34
CA SER A 414 -15.78 13.44 13.13
C SER A 414 -15.60 12.10 12.43
N ASP A 415 -15.21 12.12 11.16
CA ASP A 415 -14.78 10.93 10.39
C ASP A 415 -15.83 9.81 10.36
N THR A 416 -17.11 10.17 10.42
CA THR A 416 -18.28 9.27 10.36
C THR A 416 -18.80 9.18 8.92
N PRO A 417 -19.63 8.17 8.60
CA PRO A 417 -20.35 8.09 7.33
C PRO A 417 -21.11 9.38 6.98
N GLU A 418 -21.77 10.02 7.94
CA GLU A 418 -22.52 11.27 7.72
C GLU A 418 -21.59 12.44 7.36
N THR A 419 -20.43 12.55 8.04
CA THR A 419 -19.46 13.60 7.72
C THR A 419 -18.81 13.38 6.34
N ALA A 420 -18.50 12.13 5.99
CA ALA A 420 -17.94 11.79 4.68
C ALA A 420 -18.96 12.01 3.55
N LYS A 421 -20.22 11.62 3.76
CA LYS A 421 -21.34 11.93 2.85
C LYS A 421 -21.46 13.44 2.64
N LYS A 422 -21.42 14.23 3.73
CA LYS A 422 -21.53 15.69 3.62
C LYS A 422 -20.39 16.27 2.78
N LEU A 423 -19.15 15.90 3.07
CA LEU A 423 -17.97 16.38 2.33
C LEU A 423 -18.03 16.01 0.84
N TYR A 424 -18.50 14.81 0.51
CA TYR A 424 -18.70 14.37 -0.88
C TYR A 424 -19.68 15.29 -1.62
N LEU A 425 -20.84 15.57 -1.01
CA LEU A 425 -21.90 16.36 -1.63
C LEU A 425 -21.59 17.87 -1.61
N ASP A 426 -20.83 18.36 -0.61
CA ASP A 426 -20.28 19.72 -0.59
C ASP A 426 -19.32 19.94 -1.77
N ARG A 427 -18.45 18.96 -2.08
CA ARG A 427 -17.54 18.98 -3.24
C ARG A 427 -18.31 18.97 -4.55
N ASP A 428 -19.30 18.10 -4.69
CA ASP A 428 -20.14 18.05 -5.90
C ASP A 428 -20.87 19.39 -6.11
N GLN A 429 -21.39 20.00 -5.03
CA GLN A 429 -21.98 21.33 -5.07
C GLN A 429 -20.96 22.45 -5.36
N LYS A 430 -19.69 22.29 -4.97
CA LYS A 430 -18.58 23.19 -5.34
C LYS A 430 -18.27 23.10 -6.85
N TRP A 431 -18.32 21.90 -7.44
CA TRP A 431 -18.22 21.73 -8.91
C TRP A 431 -19.40 22.39 -9.64
N LEU A 432 -20.64 22.17 -9.20
CA LEU A 432 -21.83 22.83 -9.79
C LEU A 432 -21.70 24.36 -9.80
N LYS A 433 -21.22 24.95 -8.69
CA LYS A 433 -20.97 26.40 -8.57
C LYS A 433 -19.87 26.89 -9.51
N HIS A 434 -18.85 26.08 -9.80
CA HIS A 434 -17.80 26.43 -10.77
C HIS A 434 -18.38 26.63 -12.19
N TYR A 435 -19.38 25.83 -12.56
CA TYR A 435 -20.13 25.96 -13.82
C TYR A 435 -21.30 26.94 -13.75
N GLY A 436 -21.39 27.77 -12.69
CA GLY A 436 -22.44 28.77 -12.51
C GLY A 436 -23.82 28.21 -12.19
N LEU A 437 -23.93 26.92 -11.84
CA LEU A 437 -25.20 26.26 -11.56
C LEU A 437 -25.46 26.09 -10.06
N GLN A 438 -26.72 26.27 -9.68
CA GLN A 438 -27.22 26.01 -8.34
C GLN A 438 -28.55 25.27 -8.42
N PHE A 439 -28.65 24.18 -7.66
CA PHE A 439 -29.88 23.42 -7.46
C PHE A 439 -30.41 23.71 -6.05
N GLN A 440 -31.69 23.49 -5.80
CA GLN A 440 -32.28 23.59 -4.46
C GLN A 440 -32.22 22.26 -3.69
N GLN A 441 -31.96 21.18 -4.41
CA GLN A 441 -31.92 19.81 -3.92
C GLN A 441 -30.52 19.41 -3.46
N GLN A 442 -30.43 18.34 -2.66
CA GLN A 442 -29.17 17.64 -2.47
C GLN A 442 -28.77 16.97 -3.79
N VAL A 443 -27.57 17.25 -4.31
CA VAL A 443 -27.08 16.70 -5.59
C VAL A 443 -25.86 15.82 -5.38
N GLU A 444 -25.87 14.63 -5.99
CA GLU A 444 -24.70 13.76 -6.15
C GLU A 444 -24.27 13.72 -7.62
N ILE A 445 -22.96 13.75 -7.86
CA ILE A 445 -22.35 13.57 -9.17
C ILE A 445 -21.59 12.23 -9.18
N SER A 446 -22.03 11.31 -10.04
CA SER A 446 -21.43 9.97 -10.13
C SER A 446 -20.01 10.04 -10.70
N ALA A 447 -19.10 9.30 -10.06
CA ALA A 447 -17.72 9.17 -10.52
C ALA A 447 -17.58 8.50 -11.92
N LYS A 448 -18.65 7.93 -12.51
CA LYS A 448 -18.65 7.46 -13.91
C LYS A 448 -18.56 8.59 -14.94
N ILE A 449 -19.08 9.77 -14.61
CA ILE A 449 -19.34 10.84 -15.60
C ILE A 449 -18.34 11.99 -15.54
N THR A 450 -17.57 12.07 -14.47
CA THR A 450 -16.44 12.96 -14.27
C THR A 450 -15.47 12.28 -13.31
N TYR A 451 -14.18 12.42 -13.54
CA TYR A 451 -13.17 11.89 -12.62
C TYR A 451 -13.03 12.80 -11.40
N PHE A 452 -12.86 14.11 -11.62
CA PHE A 452 -12.66 15.08 -10.54
C PHE A 452 -13.26 16.49 -10.79
N GLY A 453 -14.36 16.55 -11.53
CA GLY A 453 -15.18 17.75 -11.76
C GLY A 453 -15.09 18.32 -13.17
N GLU A 454 -14.21 17.79 -14.03
CA GLU A 454 -14.08 18.18 -15.43
C GLU A 454 -15.17 17.58 -16.34
N GLY A 455 -15.41 18.20 -17.51
CA GLY A 455 -16.32 17.70 -18.55
C GLY A 455 -17.81 17.93 -18.29
N LEU A 456 -18.16 18.40 -17.10
CA LEU A 456 -19.55 18.57 -16.64
C LEU A 456 -20.34 19.59 -17.47
N GLU A 457 -19.68 20.55 -18.14
CA GLU A 457 -20.33 21.53 -19.02
C GLU A 457 -21.22 20.89 -20.12
N ASN A 458 -20.87 19.68 -20.57
CA ASN A 458 -21.60 18.95 -21.61
C ASN A 458 -22.72 18.04 -21.05
N ILE A 459 -22.82 17.93 -19.73
CA ILE A 459 -23.72 16.99 -19.03
C ILE A 459 -24.78 17.77 -18.25
N LEU A 460 -24.38 18.76 -17.46
CA LEU A 460 -25.26 19.52 -16.56
C LEU A 460 -26.46 20.20 -17.25
N PRO A 461 -26.38 20.72 -18.50
CA PRO A 461 -27.54 21.29 -19.18
C PRO A 461 -28.74 20.34 -19.31
N LYS A 462 -28.50 19.02 -19.37
CA LYS A 462 -29.52 17.97 -19.46
C LYS A 462 -30.33 17.80 -18.16
N TYR A 463 -29.83 18.37 -17.06
CA TYR A 463 -30.41 18.26 -15.71
C TYR A 463 -31.10 19.55 -15.24
N LEU A 464 -31.00 20.64 -16.01
CA LEU A 464 -31.68 21.90 -15.69
C LEU A 464 -33.21 21.70 -15.64
N GLY A 465 -33.84 22.23 -14.59
CA GLY A 465 -35.28 22.07 -14.35
C GLY A 465 -35.71 20.71 -13.79
N ASN A 466 -34.79 19.75 -13.59
CA ASN A 466 -35.12 18.49 -12.91
C ASN A 466 -35.50 18.77 -11.45
N LYS A 467 -36.64 18.21 -11.00
CA LYS A 467 -37.24 18.41 -9.67
C LYS A 467 -36.98 17.27 -8.69
N GLN A 468 -36.29 16.20 -9.10
CA GLN A 468 -35.91 15.09 -8.23
C GLN A 468 -35.11 15.58 -7.02
N ASN A 469 -35.43 15.08 -5.82
CA ASN A 469 -34.71 15.38 -4.57
C ASN A 469 -34.57 14.10 -3.74
N PRO A 470 -33.34 13.62 -3.41
CA PRO A 470 -32.06 14.10 -3.94
C PRO A 470 -31.93 13.86 -5.46
N LEU A 471 -31.12 14.69 -6.12
CA LEU A 471 -30.80 14.58 -7.53
C LEU A 471 -29.51 13.76 -7.73
N ILE A 472 -29.51 12.83 -8.69
CA ILE A 472 -28.33 12.04 -9.05
C ILE A 472 -27.98 12.33 -10.51
N ILE A 473 -26.79 12.89 -10.74
CA ILE A 473 -26.25 13.17 -12.07
C ILE A 473 -25.34 12.01 -12.48
N THR A 474 -25.76 11.25 -13.49
CA THR A 474 -25.12 10.00 -13.94
C THR A 474 -25.46 9.70 -15.41
N ASN A 475 -24.71 8.82 -16.07
CA ASN A 475 -25.05 8.27 -17.39
C ASN A 475 -25.83 6.95 -17.28
N ASP A 476 -25.98 6.39 -16.07
CA ASP A 476 -26.84 5.23 -15.83
C ASP A 476 -28.30 5.58 -16.11
N ARG A 477 -29.05 4.70 -16.79
CA ARG A 477 -30.51 4.85 -16.86
C ARG A 477 -31.07 4.81 -15.44
N GLN A 478 -31.86 5.80 -15.05
CA GLN A 478 -32.63 5.78 -13.81
C GLN A 478 -33.75 4.72 -13.90
N SER A 479 -33.39 3.44 -13.80
CA SER A 479 -34.34 2.42 -13.38
C SER A 479 -34.84 2.80 -11.98
N ALA A 480 -36.16 2.79 -11.76
CA ALA A 480 -36.73 2.97 -10.43
C ALA A 480 -35.99 2.07 -9.43
N PRO A 481 -35.63 2.58 -8.23
CA PRO A 481 -34.70 1.89 -7.35
C PRO A 481 -35.24 0.51 -7.01
N LYS A 482 -34.56 -0.53 -7.51
CA LYS A 482 -34.69 -1.88 -6.93
C LYS A 482 -34.37 -1.70 -5.46
N SER A 483 -35.35 -1.95 -4.59
CA SER A 483 -35.15 -1.85 -3.15
C SER A 483 -33.89 -2.66 -2.82
N PRO A 484 -32.85 -2.05 -2.20
CA PRO A 484 -31.71 -2.84 -1.78
C PRO A 484 -32.23 -3.97 -0.89
N GLN A 485 -31.68 -5.18 -1.04
CA GLN A 485 -31.97 -6.26 -0.10
C GLN A 485 -31.37 -5.86 1.24
N LEU A 486 -32.18 -5.16 2.03
CA LEU A 486 -31.86 -4.73 3.38
C LEU A 486 -31.62 -5.99 4.21
N VAL A 487 -30.34 -6.35 4.32
CA VAL A 487 -29.82 -7.08 5.48
C VAL A 487 -30.18 -6.20 6.68
N LYS A 488 -31.31 -6.54 7.32
CA LYS A 488 -31.92 -5.70 8.36
C LYS A 488 -30.92 -5.54 9.49
N GLN A 489 -30.32 -4.35 9.59
CA GLN A 489 -29.53 -3.97 10.75
C GLN A 489 -30.39 -4.18 12.00
N PRO A 490 -29.95 -4.96 13.00
CA PRO A 490 -30.73 -5.20 14.19
C PRO A 490 -30.80 -3.92 15.01
N GLN A 491 -31.97 -3.28 15.04
CA GLN A 491 -32.19 -2.16 15.96
C GLN A 491 -31.95 -2.62 17.41
N PRO A 492 -31.28 -1.81 18.24
CA PRO A 492 -31.03 -2.16 19.64
C PRO A 492 -32.36 -2.23 20.40
N LYS A 493 -32.81 -3.46 20.72
CA LYS A 493 -33.98 -3.67 21.56
C LYS A 493 -33.69 -3.17 22.97
N GLN A 494 -34.29 -2.05 23.35
CA GLN A 494 -34.42 -1.68 24.76
C GLN A 494 -35.26 -2.76 25.46
N GLN A 495 -34.65 -3.53 26.35
CA GLN A 495 -35.37 -4.42 27.25
C GLN A 495 -35.78 -3.64 28.51
N PRO A 496 -37.06 -3.61 28.88
CA PRO A 496 -37.47 -3.16 30.22
C PRO A 496 -36.90 -4.10 31.28
N LEU A 497 -36.50 -3.56 32.44
CA LEU A 497 -36.14 -4.38 33.60
C LEU A 497 -37.38 -5.15 34.09
N GLN A 498 -37.22 -6.44 34.39
CA GLN A 498 -38.14 -7.20 35.24
C GLN A 498 -37.34 -7.96 36.29
N GLN A 499 -37.91 -8.09 37.49
CA GLN A 499 -37.27 -8.67 38.67
C GLN A 499 -37.41 -10.21 38.68
N PRO A 500 -36.50 -10.95 39.34
CA PRO A 500 -36.51 -12.40 39.34
C PRO A 500 -37.57 -12.98 40.28
N GLN A 501 -38.25 -14.04 39.84
CA GLN A 501 -39.05 -14.92 40.69
C GLN A 501 -38.73 -16.40 40.46
N GLN A 502 -39.01 -17.17 41.51
CA GLN A 502 -38.37 -18.41 41.94
C GLN A 502 -38.66 -19.67 41.11
N GLN A 503 -37.93 -20.73 41.45
CA GLN A 503 -38.03 -22.08 40.89
C GLN A 503 -39.32 -22.82 41.31
N GLN A 504 -39.72 -23.81 40.52
CA GLN A 504 -40.12 -25.12 41.07
C GLN A 504 -39.93 -26.25 40.03
N GLN A 505 -39.82 -27.49 40.52
CA GLN A 505 -39.56 -28.71 39.72
C GLN A 505 -40.69 -29.72 39.94
N GLN A 506 -41.07 -30.48 38.90
CA GLN A 506 -41.26 -31.95 38.90
C GLN A 506 -41.68 -32.42 37.49
N GLN A 507 -40.85 -33.23 36.82
CA GLN A 507 -40.95 -34.70 36.69
C GLN A 507 -42.09 -35.23 35.81
N GLN A 508 -41.75 -35.76 34.64
CA GLN A 508 -41.98 -37.18 34.27
C GLN A 508 -41.28 -37.57 32.95
N GLN A 509 -41.03 -38.88 32.78
CA GLN A 509 -40.38 -39.55 31.64
C GLN A 509 -40.88 -41.02 31.62
N PRO A 510 -40.63 -41.85 30.57
CA PRO A 510 -40.18 -41.53 29.21
C PRO A 510 -41.07 -42.20 28.12
N LYS A 511 -40.82 -41.92 26.83
CA LYS A 511 -41.01 -42.88 25.72
C LYS A 511 -40.28 -42.42 24.45
N GLN A 512 -39.67 -43.36 23.74
CA GLN A 512 -39.03 -43.13 22.43
C GLN A 512 -40.07 -43.07 21.29
N PRO A 513 -39.71 -42.47 20.14
CA PRO A 513 -39.97 -43.17 18.88
C PRO A 513 -38.77 -43.16 17.90
N GLN A 514 -38.70 -44.19 17.08
CA GLN A 514 -37.83 -44.26 15.90
C GLN A 514 -38.42 -43.44 14.72
N LYS A 515 -37.54 -42.91 13.85
CA LYS A 515 -37.76 -42.68 12.41
C LYS A 515 -36.38 -42.54 11.76
N GLN A 516 -35.95 -43.48 10.92
CA GLN A 516 -36.29 -43.67 9.50
C GLN A 516 -35.95 -42.48 8.60
N ILE A 517 -35.09 -42.77 7.62
CA ILE A 517 -34.59 -41.87 6.58
C ILE A 517 -35.57 -41.87 5.40
N GLN A 518 -35.86 -40.70 4.83
CA GLN A 518 -36.31 -40.60 3.44
C GLN A 518 -35.54 -39.49 2.71
N GLN A 519 -35.28 -39.74 1.43
CA GLN A 519 -34.48 -38.88 0.56
C GLN A 519 -35.40 -37.97 -0.27
N THR A 520 -34.99 -36.72 -0.47
CA THR A 520 -35.52 -35.85 -1.54
C THR A 520 -34.34 -35.19 -2.25
N ALA A 521 -34.34 -35.23 -3.58
CA ALA A 521 -33.15 -34.96 -4.39
C ALA A 521 -32.82 -33.47 -4.57
N VAL A 522 -31.54 -33.18 -4.78
CA VAL A 522 -31.01 -31.87 -5.21
C VAL A 522 -30.68 -31.94 -6.71
N PRO A 523 -31.17 -31.02 -7.55
CA PRO A 523 -30.85 -31.02 -8.98
C PRO A 523 -29.49 -30.35 -9.27
N ASN A 524 -28.62 -31.10 -9.98
CA ASN A 524 -27.50 -30.64 -10.82
C ASN A 524 -26.57 -29.53 -10.27
N GLN A 525 -25.47 -29.95 -9.66
CA GLN A 525 -24.22 -29.17 -9.71
C GLN A 525 -23.69 -29.13 -11.15
N GLN A 526 -23.51 -27.94 -11.74
CA GLN A 526 -22.66 -27.80 -12.92
C GLN A 526 -21.20 -27.65 -12.48
N ILE A 527 -20.34 -28.57 -12.91
CA ILE A 527 -18.91 -28.49 -12.69
C ILE A 527 -18.32 -27.50 -13.69
N TYR A 528 -17.82 -26.36 -13.20
CA TYR A 528 -17.00 -25.43 -13.98
C TYR A 528 -15.52 -25.58 -13.58
N PRO A 529 -14.58 -25.38 -14.52
CA PRO A 529 -13.20 -25.83 -14.33
C PRO A 529 -12.44 -24.97 -13.31
N GLN A 530 -11.71 -25.63 -12.41
CA GLN A 530 -10.60 -24.98 -11.72
C GLN A 530 -9.54 -24.57 -12.75
N VAL A 531 -9.04 -23.34 -12.64
CA VAL A 531 -7.87 -22.90 -13.42
C VAL A 531 -6.63 -23.55 -12.80
N ILE A 532 -6.20 -24.66 -13.39
CA ILE A 532 -5.02 -25.41 -12.94
C ILE A 532 -3.75 -24.61 -13.27
N TYR A 533 -3.28 -23.82 -12.32
CA TYR A 533 -1.88 -23.39 -12.30
C TYR A 533 -1.00 -24.52 -11.76
N SER A 534 -0.50 -25.39 -12.66
CA SER A 534 0.50 -26.38 -12.31
C SER A 534 1.57 -26.59 -13.40
N SER A 535 2.79 -26.86 -12.95
CA SER A 535 3.75 -27.77 -13.60
C SER A 535 4.04 -27.57 -15.09
N LEU A 536 4.78 -26.50 -15.44
CA LEU A 536 5.62 -26.47 -16.65
C LEU A 536 7.10 -26.15 -16.39
N ILE A 537 7.56 -26.34 -15.14
CA ILE A 537 8.98 -26.44 -14.78
C ILE A 537 9.18 -27.70 -13.94
N ASN A 538 9.59 -28.80 -14.59
CA ASN A 538 10.39 -29.93 -14.06
C ASN A 538 10.19 -31.20 -14.92
N SER A 539 10.77 -31.22 -16.12
CA SER A 539 10.92 -32.44 -16.94
C SER A 539 12.14 -32.38 -17.87
N ALA A 540 13.24 -31.82 -17.37
CA ALA A 540 14.54 -31.81 -18.05
C ALA A 540 15.69 -31.99 -17.04
N HIS A 541 16.30 -33.17 -17.01
CA HIS A 541 17.59 -33.40 -16.34
C HIS A 541 18.76 -33.11 -17.33
N PRO A 542 19.99 -32.86 -16.85
CA PRO A 542 20.60 -31.57 -17.15
C PRO A 542 21.79 -31.66 -18.12
N THR A 543 22.03 -30.58 -18.87
CA THR A 543 23.33 -30.36 -19.51
C THR A 543 23.65 -28.86 -19.64
N VAL A 544 24.57 -28.40 -18.80
CA VAL A 544 25.47 -27.23 -18.96
C VAL A 544 24.86 -25.91 -19.51
N LEU A 545 24.53 -25.01 -18.59
CA LEU A 545 25.05 -23.63 -18.59
C LEU A 545 25.30 -23.21 -17.13
N GLN A 546 26.55 -22.92 -16.75
CA GLN A 546 26.89 -22.33 -15.45
C GLN A 546 27.17 -20.83 -15.62
N PRO A 547 26.60 -19.95 -14.78
CA PRO A 547 27.15 -18.62 -14.53
C PRO A 547 28.37 -18.74 -13.60
N ASN A 548 29.49 -18.10 -13.94
CA ASN A 548 30.68 -18.10 -13.10
C ASN A 548 30.47 -17.31 -11.81
N TYR A 549 30.29 -18.01 -10.69
CA TYR A 549 30.48 -17.47 -9.34
C TYR A 549 31.75 -18.08 -8.73
N TYR A 550 32.70 -17.24 -8.32
CA TYR A 550 33.90 -17.66 -7.60
C TYR A 550 33.60 -17.78 -6.10
N PRO A 551 33.71 -18.97 -5.48
CA PRO A 551 33.68 -19.09 -4.03
C PRO A 551 35.06 -18.78 -3.44
N TYR A 552 35.12 -17.85 -2.49
CA TYR A 552 36.28 -17.72 -1.61
C TYR A 552 36.24 -18.87 -0.59
N GLN A 553 37.04 -19.91 -0.80
CA GLN A 553 37.34 -20.91 0.24
C GLN A 553 38.71 -20.64 0.87
N SER A 554 38.73 -20.68 2.20
CA SER A 554 39.95 -20.64 3.00
C SER A 554 40.60 -22.03 3.08
N THR A 555 41.93 -22.07 3.14
CA THR A 555 42.70 -23.23 3.63
C THR A 555 44.10 -22.75 4.03
N PRO A 556 44.80 -23.43 4.98
CA PRO A 556 45.95 -22.85 5.69
C PRO A 556 47.32 -23.33 5.17
N GLN A 557 48.39 -22.58 5.48
CA GLN A 557 49.75 -23.14 5.58
C GLN A 557 50.66 -22.36 6.54
N ASN A 558 51.79 -22.97 6.92
CA ASN A 558 52.57 -22.63 8.11
C ASN A 558 53.92 -21.91 7.83
N SER A 559 54.23 -20.95 8.70
CA SER A 559 55.55 -20.60 9.29
C SER A 559 56.84 -20.56 8.43
N LYS A 560 57.57 -19.42 8.50
CA LYS A 560 58.79 -19.27 9.36
C LYS A 560 59.57 -17.95 9.15
N ASN A 561 59.89 -17.29 10.28
CA ASN A 561 61.04 -16.38 10.52
C ASN A 561 61.04 -15.03 9.70
N ILE A 562 61.75 -13.93 10.03
CA ILE A 562 62.98 -13.65 10.81
C ILE A 562 62.87 -12.29 11.60
N LEU A 563 63.53 -12.22 12.77
CA LEU A 563 64.00 -11.06 13.60
C LEU A 563 63.10 -9.83 13.97
N VAL A 564 62.67 -9.84 15.23
CA VAL A 564 62.98 -8.87 16.32
C VAL A 564 63.66 -7.52 15.99
N GLN A 565 63.06 -6.42 16.50
CA GLN A 565 63.79 -5.36 17.23
C GLN A 565 62.88 -4.78 18.36
N GLU A 566 63.45 -4.08 19.34
CA GLU A 566 62.87 -3.96 20.69
C GLU A 566 62.43 -2.53 21.09
N ASN A 567 61.18 -2.38 21.61
CA ASN A 567 60.76 -1.65 22.84
C ASN A 567 61.15 -0.17 23.13
N PRO A 568 60.58 0.51 24.16
CA PRO A 568 59.29 0.32 24.88
C PRO A 568 58.53 1.66 25.21
N ILE A 569 57.41 1.54 25.98
CA ILE A 569 56.67 2.58 26.77
C ILE A 569 56.07 3.80 26.00
N HIS A 570 54.94 4.42 26.40
CA HIS A 570 54.30 4.48 27.74
C HIS A 570 52.77 4.23 27.73
N GLN A 571 52.26 3.77 28.88
CA GLN A 571 50.83 3.67 29.21
C GLN A 571 50.33 4.91 29.98
N SER A 572 49.02 5.18 29.90
CA SER A 572 48.23 5.70 31.03
C SER A 572 46.77 5.23 30.92
N GLN A 573 46.06 5.13 32.05
CA GLN A 573 44.78 4.41 32.17
C GLN A 573 43.57 5.36 32.36
N VAL A 574 42.39 4.91 31.95
CA VAL A 574 41.11 5.56 32.28
C VAL A 574 40.61 5.08 33.64
N LEU A 575 40.18 6.01 34.51
CA LEU A 575 39.51 5.70 35.77
C LEU A 575 38.20 6.50 35.93
N ASN A 576 37.18 5.81 36.42
CA ASN A 576 35.89 6.36 36.86
C ASN A 576 36.03 6.92 38.29
N PRO A 577 35.19 7.90 38.70
CA PRO A 577 34.17 7.55 39.71
C PRO A 577 32.82 8.30 39.60
N ARG A 578 31.87 7.92 40.46
CA ARG A 578 30.52 8.51 40.61
C ARG A 578 30.42 9.47 41.82
N TYR A 579 29.30 10.22 41.89
CA TYR A 579 28.81 11.06 43.02
C TYR A 579 29.63 12.36 43.24
N SER A 580 29.13 13.46 43.83
CA SER A 580 27.89 13.69 44.60
C SER A 580 27.35 15.15 44.54
N ILE A 581 26.03 15.30 44.41
CA ILE A 581 25.06 16.06 45.26
C ILE A 581 25.44 17.47 45.86
N GLN A 582 24.43 18.38 45.81
CA GLN A 582 24.13 19.58 46.65
C GLN A 582 24.68 20.99 46.35
N HIS A 583 23.73 21.95 46.22
CA HIS A 583 23.79 23.41 46.45
C HIS A 583 24.77 24.25 45.57
N GLN A 584 24.66 25.58 45.44
CA GLN A 584 23.84 26.58 46.15
C GLN A 584 23.33 27.72 45.23
N THR A 585 22.47 28.60 45.76
CA THR A 585 21.77 29.68 45.06
C THR A 585 22.47 31.05 45.05
N GLN A 586 22.13 31.86 44.04
CA GLN A 586 22.11 33.34 44.03
C GLN A 586 23.41 34.14 44.25
N SER A 587 23.69 35.03 43.30
CA SER A 587 23.97 36.45 43.58
C SER A 587 23.59 37.31 42.36
N GLN A 588 23.28 38.59 42.56
CA GLN A 588 22.76 39.48 41.51
C GLN A 588 23.26 40.91 41.75
N GLN A 589 23.44 41.68 40.66
CA GLN A 589 23.81 43.12 40.67
C GLN A 589 25.29 43.37 41.09
N GLN A 590 25.95 44.51 40.80
CA GLN A 590 25.48 45.87 40.47
C GLN A 590 26.39 46.61 39.45
N LEU A 591 25.76 47.45 38.59
CA LEU A 591 26.21 48.80 38.14
C LEU A 591 27.54 48.92 37.32
N ARG A 592 27.80 49.87 36.41
CA ARG A 592 27.28 51.23 36.00
C ARG A 592 27.86 51.54 34.58
N GLN A 593 27.53 52.54 33.75
CA GLN A 593 26.50 53.61 33.63
C GLN A 593 26.53 54.17 32.16
N ILE A 594 25.65 55.15 31.82
CA ILE A 594 25.71 56.10 30.65
C ILE A 594 25.38 55.47 29.26
N LYS A 595 24.32 55.81 28.50
CA LYS A 595 23.57 57.05 28.08
C LYS A 595 24.24 57.87 26.94
N ALA A 596 23.54 58.43 25.93
CA ALA A 596 22.14 58.31 25.45
C ALA A 596 21.93 59.01 24.07
N ASN A 597 20.73 58.87 23.48
CA ASN A 597 20.07 59.73 22.45
C ASN A 597 20.58 59.71 20.98
N ALA A 598 19.86 60.22 19.95
CA ALA A 598 18.46 60.01 19.51
C ALA A 598 18.07 60.85 18.24
N PHE A 599 17.58 60.20 17.15
CA PHE A 599 16.78 60.78 16.01
C PHE A 599 17.40 61.96 15.19
N PRO A 600 16.75 62.52 14.13
CA PRO A 600 15.62 62.08 13.26
C PRO A 600 16.03 61.94 11.75
N THR A 601 15.20 61.50 10.78
CA THR A 601 14.27 62.38 9.99
C THR A 601 13.39 61.65 8.96
N GLN A 602 12.21 62.25 8.74
CA GLN A 602 11.28 62.39 7.57
C GLN A 602 11.70 61.83 6.18
N GLY A 603 10.79 61.57 5.21
CA GLY A 603 9.31 61.61 5.18
C GLY A 603 8.72 62.02 3.80
N MET A 604 7.54 61.48 3.41
CA MET A 604 6.72 61.85 2.22
C MET A 604 7.31 61.52 0.80
N ALA A 605 6.58 61.50 -0.32
CA ALA A 605 5.20 61.06 -0.63
C ALA A 605 4.96 60.88 -2.17
N VAL A 606 3.99 60.02 -2.53
CA VAL A 606 3.16 59.91 -3.78
C VAL A 606 3.61 60.60 -5.08
N ALA A 607 3.77 59.82 -6.18
CA ALA A 607 3.46 60.23 -7.56
C ALA A 607 3.23 59.05 -8.53
N THR A 608 2.30 59.21 -9.48
CA THR A 608 2.04 58.37 -10.68
C THR A 608 1.63 59.31 -11.84
N PRO A 609 1.38 58.90 -13.11
CA PRO A 609 1.69 57.65 -13.85
C PRO A 609 2.41 57.93 -15.20
N LYS A 610 2.60 56.91 -16.06
CA LYS A 610 2.22 56.93 -17.51
C LYS A 610 2.49 55.60 -18.25
N LEU A 611 1.74 55.37 -19.33
CA LEU A 611 1.96 54.27 -20.29
C LEU A 611 2.82 54.72 -21.48
N ILE A 612 3.41 53.75 -22.20
CA ILE A 612 3.51 53.72 -23.68
C ILE A 612 3.73 52.25 -24.14
N ASN A 613 3.24 51.93 -25.34
CA ASN A 613 3.39 50.65 -26.05
C ASN A 613 3.35 51.01 -27.55
N PRO A 614 4.26 50.51 -28.42
CA PRO A 614 3.83 49.41 -29.31
C PRO A 614 4.93 48.45 -29.81
N GLN A 615 4.48 47.23 -30.14
CA GLN A 615 4.82 46.38 -31.32
C GLN A 615 6.22 46.45 -31.98
N THR A 616 6.80 45.26 -32.24
CA THR A 616 7.32 44.91 -33.58
C THR A 616 7.35 43.39 -33.80
N ARG A 617 7.26 42.94 -35.07
CA ARG A 617 7.49 41.55 -35.50
C ARG A 617 8.88 41.44 -36.12
N TYR A 618 9.60 40.32 -35.97
CA TYR A 618 10.49 39.78 -37.01
C TYR A 618 10.82 38.28 -36.79
N GLN A 619 11.09 37.59 -37.90
CA GLN A 619 11.45 36.17 -38.13
C GLN A 619 12.10 36.14 -39.55
N PRO A 620 12.88 35.12 -39.98
CA PRO A 620 13.68 34.10 -39.28
C PRO A 620 15.16 34.14 -39.78
N ILE A 621 15.74 32.98 -40.18
CA ILE A 621 17.09 32.67 -40.75
C ILE A 621 18.09 32.12 -39.70
N MET A 622 18.68 30.91 -39.72
CA MET A 622 19.02 29.80 -40.68
C MET A 622 20.44 29.79 -41.28
N TYR A 623 21.02 28.56 -41.28
CA TYR A 623 22.23 28.04 -41.96
C TYR A 623 23.63 28.17 -41.33
N SER A 624 24.24 27.00 -41.07
CA SER A 624 25.42 26.50 -41.82
C SER A 624 25.47 24.96 -41.77
N GLN A 625 26.38 24.31 -42.50
CA GLN A 625 26.36 22.86 -42.77
C GLN A 625 27.73 22.17 -42.61
N ASN A 626 27.68 20.84 -42.40
CA ASN A 626 28.66 19.81 -42.80
C ASN A 626 30.12 19.86 -42.30
N LEU A 627 30.58 18.69 -41.80
CA LEU A 627 31.68 17.96 -42.45
C LEU A 627 31.67 16.47 -42.05
N LEU A 628 31.99 15.59 -43.00
CA LEU A 628 32.22 14.15 -42.76
C LEU A 628 33.69 13.89 -42.43
N ASN A 629 33.98 12.73 -41.85
CA ASN A 629 35.18 11.98 -42.26
C ASN A 629 34.98 10.46 -42.15
N GLN A 630 35.65 9.71 -43.02
CA GLN A 630 35.54 8.25 -43.13
C GLN A 630 36.72 7.54 -42.46
N LYS A 631 36.54 6.26 -42.11
CA LYS A 631 37.59 5.23 -42.23
C LYS A 631 36.98 3.84 -42.28
N GLN A 632 37.59 2.92 -43.04
CA GLN A 632 37.02 1.62 -43.36
C GLN A 632 38.04 0.49 -43.12
N SER A 633 37.57 -0.57 -42.47
CA SER A 633 38.00 -1.99 -42.55
C SER A 633 39.48 -2.35 -42.80
N ILE A 634 40.05 -3.15 -41.88
CA ILE A 634 40.80 -4.36 -42.23
C ILE A 634 40.20 -5.53 -41.43
N VAL A 635 39.99 -6.67 -42.11
CA VAL A 635 39.59 -7.95 -41.50
C VAL A 635 40.68 -8.97 -41.84
N GLN A 636 41.09 -9.80 -40.89
CA GLN A 636 41.91 -10.98 -41.17
C GLN A 636 41.11 -12.27 -40.97
N PRO A 637 41.18 -13.24 -41.90
CA PRO A 637 40.48 -14.51 -41.78
C PRO A 637 41.31 -15.51 -40.97
N VAL A 638 40.67 -16.21 -40.02
CA VAL A 638 41.24 -17.45 -39.44
C VAL A 638 40.84 -18.61 -40.35
N GLN A 639 41.83 -19.35 -40.85
CA GLN A 639 41.58 -20.51 -41.71
C GLN A 639 41.03 -21.69 -40.90
N ILE A 640 39.96 -22.31 -41.39
CA ILE A 640 39.50 -23.62 -40.92
C ILE A 640 40.40 -24.68 -41.57
N ASN A 641 41.24 -25.33 -40.77
CA ASN A 641 42.08 -26.42 -41.26
C ASN A 641 41.29 -27.75 -41.17
N SER A 642 40.88 -28.28 -42.32
CA SER A 642 40.13 -29.53 -42.41
C SER A 642 41.02 -30.75 -42.16
N SER A 643 40.62 -31.65 -41.26
CA SER A 643 41.16 -33.01 -41.25
C SER A 643 40.12 -34.06 -40.85
N LEU A 644 40.14 -35.16 -41.62
CA LEU A 644 39.42 -36.43 -41.42
C LEU A 644 37.88 -36.44 -41.57
N SER A 645 37.42 -37.54 -42.17
CA SER A 645 36.04 -37.81 -42.61
C SER A 645 35.75 -39.33 -42.47
N PRO A 646 34.70 -39.96 -43.05
CA PRO A 646 33.48 -40.19 -42.28
C PRO A 646 33.01 -41.66 -42.24
N GLN A 647 32.26 -42.02 -41.18
CA GLN A 647 31.40 -43.21 -41.09
C GLN A 647 30.05 -42.74 -40.48
N ARG A 648 28.87 -43.01 -41.08
CA ARG A 648 28.14 -44.30 -41.20
C ARG A 648 27.85 -44.90 -39.80
N VAL A 649 26.63 -45.30 -39.40
CA VAL A 649 25.46 -45.78 -40.16
C VAL A 649 24.11 -45.29 -39.57
N THR A 650 23.07 -45.24 -40.40
CA THR A 650 21.65 -44.95 -40.11
C THR A 650 20.94 -45.98 -39.21
N SER A 651 20.23 -45.54 -38.17
CA SER A 651 19.00 -46.16 -37.59
C SER A 651 18.52 -45.34 -36.37
N TYR A 652 17.28 -45.40 -35.86
CA TYR A 652 16.10 -46.22 -36.17
C TYR A 652 14.82 -45.35 -36.20
N PHE A 653 13.92 -45.58 -37.16
CA PHE A 653 12.51 -45.17 -37.07
C PHE A 653 11.68 -46.45 -36.80
N LYS A 654 10.91 -46.51 -35.71
CA LYS A 654 9.74 -47.42 -35.56
C LYS A 654 8.99 -47.26 -34.22
N GLN A 655 7.71 -46.89 -34.33
CA GLN A 655 6.60 -47.23 -33.41
C GLN A 655 6.70 -46.68 -31.96
N ARG A 656 5.59 -46.45 -31.23
CA ARG A 656 4.18 -46.83 -31.48
C ARG A 656 3.26 -45.60 -31.59
N ALA A 657 2.20 -45.74 -32.39
CA ALA A 657 0.99 -44.95 -32.21
C ALA A 657 0.01 -45.73 -31.30
N VAL A 658 -0.79 -45.02 -30.52
CA VAL A 658 -1.99 -45.56 -29.87
C VAL A 658 -3.14 -44.57 -30.14
N THR A 659 -4.20 -45.04 -30.79
CA THR A 659 -5.36 -44.24 -31.14
C THR A 659 -6.39 -44.31 -30.02
N VAL A 660 -6.89 -43.16 -29.56
CA VAL A 660 -8.15 -43.06 -28.81
C VAL A 660 -9.04 -42.04 -29.52
N GLN A 661 -10.30 -42.39 -29.72
CA GLN A 661 -11.26 -41.62 -30.53
C GLN A 661 -11.83 -40.43 -29.75
N ARG A 662 -12.14 -39.33 -30.47
CA ARG A 662 -13.02 -38.27 -29.95
C ARG A 662 -14.47 -38.57 -30.32
N PRO A 663 -15.43 -38.42 -29.41
CA PRO A 663 -16.80 -38.05 -29.77
C PRO A 663 -16.82 -36.62 -30.34
N THR A 664 -17.69 -36.37 -31.32
CA THR A 664 -17.92 -35.06 -31.95
C THR A 664 -19.31 -34.52 -31.58
N MET A 665 -19.74 -33.39 -32.17
CA MET A 665 -21.08 -32.76 -32.05
C MET A 665 -21.30 -32.01 -30.71
N PHE A 666 -21.86 -30.81 -30.60
CA PHE A 666 -22.11 -29.64 -31.49
C PHE A 666 -21.83 -28.38 -30.60
N GLY A 667 -21.63 -27.14 -31.07
CA GLY A 667 -21.77 -26.60 -32.42
C GLY A 667 -22.58 -25.29 -32.45
N GLN A 668 -22.03 -24.17 -31.95
CA GLN A 668 -22.43 -22.82 -32.36
C GLN A 668 -21.22 -21.86 -32.26
N GLN A 669 -21.07 -20.98 -33.27
CA GLN A 669 -19.95 -20.05 -33.40
C GLN A 669 -20.41 -18.60 -33.17
N ARG A 670 -19.54 -17.78 -32.58
CA ARG A 670 -19.43 -16.34 -32.90
C ARG A 670 -17.94 -15.99 -33.00
N PRO A 671 -17.54 -15.09 -33.93
CA PRO A 671 -16.13 -14.92 -34.29
C PRO A 671 -15.36 -14.04 -33.29
N LEU A 672 -14.13 -14.45 -32.94
CA LEU A 672 -13.12 -13.52 -32.45
C LEU A 672 -12.62 -12.70 -33.65
N ILE A 673 -12.76 -11.37 -33.59
CA ILE A 673 -12.07 -10.46 -34.50
C ILE A 673 -10.71 -10.14 -33.89
N ILE A 674 -9.67 -10.81 -34.38
CA ILE A 674 -8.27 -10.49 -34.04
C ILE A 674 -7.71 -9.63 -35.18
N SER A 675 -7.42 -8.35 -34.90
CA SER A 675 -6.82 -7.43 -35.88
C SER A 675 -5.32 -7.70 -36.03
N ALA A 676 -4.92 -8.30 -37.14
CA ALA A 676 -3.53 -8.64 -37.42
C ALA A 676 -2.71 -7.46 -37.99
N GLN A 677 -2.02 -6.73 -37.12
CA GLN A 677 -0.99 -5.72 -37.44
C GLN A 677 0.05 -5.70 -36.30
N GLN A 678 1.37 -5.81 -36.48
CA GLN A 678 2.18 -6.09 -37.69
C GLN A 678 3.31 -7.05 -37.30
N TYR A 679 3.67 -8.01 -38.17
CA TYR A 679 4.94 -8.75 -38.08
C TYR A 679 5.72 -8.57 -39.37
N VAL A 680 6.96 -8.07 -39.27
CA VAL A 680 7.88 -7.92 -40.40
C VAL A 680 8.71 -9.20 -40.54
N PRO A 681 8.62 -9.96 -41.65
CA PRO A 681 9.42 -11.18 -41.81
C PRO A 681 10.89 -10.87 -42.05
N ILE A 682 11.77 -11.40 -41.20
CA ILE A 682 13.22 -11.40 -41.44
C ILE A 682 13.52 -12.43 -42.54
N ALA A 683 13.40 -12.00 -43.79
CA ALA A 683 13.49 -12.88 -44.97
C ALA A 683 14.30 -12.29 -46.15
N THR A 684 15.01 -11.18 -45.96
CA THR A 684 15.96 -10.67 -46.97
C THR A 684 17.21 -10.06 -46.33
N ILE A 685 18.32 -10.79 -46.36
CA ILE A 685 19.65 -10.36 -46.84
C ILE A 685 20.54 -11.61 -46.89
N LYS A 686 21.05 -11.93 -48.08
CA LYS A 686 22.17 -12.86 -48.28
C LYS A 686 23.38 -12.03 -48.72
N LYS A 687 24.31 -11.76 -47.81
CA LYS A 687 25.74 -11.60 -48.08
C LYS A 687 26.51 -11.48 -46.78
#